data_AF-A0A951EYJ7-F1
#
_entry.id   AF-A0A951EYJ7-F1
#
_cell.length_a   1.000
_cell.length_b   1.000
_cell.length_c   1.000
_cell.angle_alpha   90.00
_cell.angle_beta   90.00
_cell.angle_gamma   90.00
#
_symmetry.space_group_name_H-M   'P 1'
#
loop_
_entity.id
_entity.type
_entity.pdbx_description
1 polymer ?
#
loop_
_entity_poly.entity_id
_entity_poly.type
_entity_poly.pdbx_seq_one_letter_code
_entity_poly.pdbx_strand_id
1 'polypeptide(L)'
;MSHIVEVDLGGGRTLTLETGKIAKQANGAVVVRSGDSVVLVTACMAEEAKPGAGFFPLTVDYREYTYAAGKIPGGFIKREGRPSEKEILTSRLIDRPIRPLFPEGFLNETQVIAMVLSADPEQDPNSLAIVGAAAALAISDIPFPYVLGGVRVGMKDGQFLANPSYTEGRESTLNIVVAGTEEGIVMVEAGAQEVSENEVLGAIEFGHECCRKIASAIRELMRLGGKPKMPFTPPALDQELYAKVAKSVREELTDALNTQKYPKLESYSRVHTLRDRVVDAQPEEKAAEAGKCYDALKERIFRDEMLKNHRRPDGRAFDEIRPITIETGILPRTHGSALFTRGETQALVTVTLGTKEDEQRIELLEPGETSKRFMLHYNFPPFSVGEVGFMRGPGRREIGHGALAERALTALVPDEEAFPYTLRVVSDILESNGSSSMATVCGASLALMDAGAPMVSHVGGVAMGLVLEGKDYAILTDIAGAEDHYGDMDFKVAGTRDGITGLQMDIKVPNITTSIMKEALEQARRGRLFIIDKMQDAMPQPKTSISQYAPRIYTMTIPQDKIRDVIGPGGKVIRGIIEQTGVKIDVEDNGTVHVASSDETSARKALQIISDITAVAEVGKTYLGKVVRLVDFGAFVEIFPGTDGLLHISEIAENRIREVRDELKEGDQILVKVLAMEGNKIKLSRKAVLREQREKLKQHSKN
;
A
#
# COMPACT_ATOMS: atom_id res chain seq x y z
N MET A 1 11.78 35.06 22.90
CA MET A 1 13.16 34.61 22.68
C MET A 1 13.05 33.26 21.96
N SER A 2 13.93 32.94 21.01
CA SER A 2 13.92 31.61 20.37
C SER A 2 14.74 30.62 21.20
N HIS A 3 14.22 29.41 21.37
CA HIS A 3 14.90 28.31 22.05
C HIS A 3 15.13 27.19 21.07
N ILE A 4 16.34 26.63 21.07
CA ILE A 4 16.78 25.59 20.13
C ILE A 4 17.43 24.47 20.93
N VAL A 5 17.08 23.23 20.60
CA VAL A 5 17.74 22.02 21.09
C VAL A 5 18.08 21.12 19.90
N GLU A 6 19.13 20.33 20.05
CA GLU A 6 19.58 19.38 19.04
C GLU A 6 19.61 17.95 19.63
N VAL A 7 19.34 16.96 18.78
CA VAL A 7 19.43 15.54 19.13
C VAL A 7 20.11 14.77 18.01
N ASP A 8 21.11 13.98 18.36
CA ASP A 8 21.81 13.06 17.45
C ASP A 8 21.25 11.64 17.61
N LEU A 9 20.77 11.08 16.50
CA LEU A 9 20.24 9.72 16.44
C LEU A 9 21.30 8.68 16.02
N GLY A 10 22.51 9.13 15.67
CA GLY A 10 23.58 8.30 15.10
C GLY A 10 23.57 8.33 13.57
N GLY A 11 24.65 7.85 12.95
CA GLY A 11 24.76 7.76 11.48
C GLY A 11 24.70 9.12 10.75
N GLY A 12 25.03 10.22 11.44
CA GLY A 12 24.94 11.58 10.89
C GLY A 12 23.51 12.14 10.85
N ARG A 13 22.56 11.56 11.59
CA ARG A 13 21.16 11.99 11.63
C ARG A 13 20.91 12.86 12.85
N THR A 14 21.02 14.17 12.65
CA THR A 14 20.70 15.17 13.67
C THR A 14 19.34 15.79 13.42
N LEU A 15 18.56 15.99 14.49
CA LEU A 15 17.34 16.78 14.49
C LEU A 15 17.54 18.06 15.29
N THR A 16 17.00 19.17 14.80
CA THR A 16 16.93 20.44 15.53
C THR A 16 15.48 20.78 15.83
N LEU A 17 15.17 21.16 17.06
CA LEU A 17 13.83 21.58 17.48
C LEU A 17 13.89 23.05 17.95
N GLU A 18 13.14 23.93 17.29
CA GLU A 18 13.10 25.37 17.57
C GLU A 18 11.69 25.82 18.00
N THR A 19 11.59 26.62 19.07
CA THR A 19 10.34 27.30 19.47
C THR A 19 10.54 28.78 19.83
N GLY A 20 9.45 29.53 19.96
CA GLY A 20 9.44 30.94 20.40
C GLY A 20 9.56 31.99 19.27
N LYS A 21 9.74 31.55 18.02
CA LYS A 21 9.87 32.43 16.84
C LYS A 21 8.63 32.47 15.95
N ILE A 22 8.10 31.31 15.55
CA ILE A 22 7.02 31.15 14.56
C ILE A 22 5.72 30.70 15.24
N ALA A 23 4.55 31.09 14.70
CA ALA A 23 3.22 30.67 15.14
C ALA A 23 2.92 30.87 16.64
N LYS A 24 3.39 31.99 17.21
CA LYS A 24 3.31 32.30 18.66
C LYS A 24 1.90 32.39 19.25
N GLN A 25 0.85 32.42 18.42
CA GLN A 25 -0.54 32.44 18.88
C GLN A 25 -1.09 31.03 19.19
N ALA A 26 -0.43 29.96 18.73
CA ALA A 26 -0.83 28.60 19.06
C ALA A 26 -0.58 28.28 20.55
N ASN A 27 -1.28 27.28 21.08
CA ASN A 27 -0.99 26.75 22.41
C ASN A 27 0.46 26.25 22.47
N GLY A 28 0.92 25.54 21.44
CA GLY A 28 2.34 25.22 21.22
C GLY A 28 2.73 25.23 19.75
N ALA A 29 3.97 25.61 19.45
CA ALA A 29 4.49 25.61 18.08
C ALA A 29 5.99 25.28 18.06
N VAL A 30 6.39 24.33 17.22
CA VAL A 30 7.78 23.86 17.08
C VAL A 30 8.13 23.74 15.60
N VAL A 31 9.31 24.21 15.23
CA VAL A 31 9.92 23.94 13.93
C VAL A 31 10.93 22.83 14.12
N VAL A 32 10.75 21.71 13.41
CA VAL A 32 11.67 20.58 13.41
C VAL A 32 12.48 20.60 12.11
N ARG A 33 13.79 20.40 12.20
CA ARG A 33 14.69 20.32 11.05
C ARG A 33 15.54 19.07 11.07
N SER A 34 15.81 18.52 9.91
CA SER A 34 16.87 17.54 9.68
C SER A 34 17.36 17.66 8.24
N GLY A 35 18.66 17.88 8.05
CA GLY A 35 19.17 18.34 6.75
C GLY A 35 18.43 19.61 6.30
N ASP A 36 17.99 19.62 5.04
CA ASP A 36 17.21 20.73 4.45
C ASP A 36 15.69 20.57 4.63
N SER A 37 15.23 19.47 5.24
CA SER A 37 13.83 19.24 5.57
C SER A 37 13.42 20.06 6.79
N VAL A 38 12.32 20.82 6.66
CA VAL A 38 11.78 21.70 7.70
C VAL A 38 10.27 21.50 7.82
N VAL A 39 9.81 21.16 9.02
CA VAL A 39 8.39 20.98 9.34
C VAL A 39 8.00 21.91 10.48
N LEU A 40 6.98 22.75 10.25
CA LEU A 40 6.34 23.52 11.31
C LEU A 40 5.17 22.71 11.87
N VAL A 41 5.17 22.47 13.17
CA VAL A 41 4.07 21.78 13.84
C VAL A 41 3.46 22.67 14.93
N THR A 42 2.13 22.79 14.93
CA THR A 42 1.37 23.58 15.90
C THR A 42 0.33 22.72 16.58
N ALA A 43 0.12 22.92 17.89
CA ALA A 43 -0.98 22.38 18.66
C ALA A 43 -1.88 23.53 19.16
N CYS A 44 -3.18 23.39 18.94
CA CYS A 44 -4.22 24.33 19.37
C CYS A 44 -5.35 23.58 20.09
N MET A 45 -5.98 24.23 21.05
CA MET A 45 -7.08 23.68 21.83
C MET A 45 -8.18 24.74 22.01
N ALA A 46 -9.45 24.33 21.91
CA ALA A 46 -10.57 25.17 22.28
C ALA A 46 -10.61 25.41 23.80
N GLU A 47 -11.03 26.59 24.23
CA GLU A 47 -11.11 26.94 25.67
C GLU A 47 -12.10 26.04 26.43
N GLU A 48 -13.21 25.68 25.78
CA GLU A 48 -14.26 24.84 26.36
C GLU A 48 -14.57 23.63 25.46
N ALA A 49 -15.01 22.54 26.09
CA ALA A 49 -15.55 21.40 25.37
C ALA A 49 -16.89 21.75 24.71
N LYS A 50 -17.15 21.18 23.54
CA LYS A 50 -18.46 21.36 22.87
C LYS A 50 -19.58 20.78 23.73
N PRO A 51 -20.73 21.47 23.87
CA PRO A 51 -21.89 20.93 24.55
C PRO A 51 -22.28 19.55 23.98
N GLY A 52 -22.42 18.55 24.84
CA GLY A 52 -22.78 17.19 24.45
C GLY A 52 -21.68 16.39 23.73
N ALA A 53 -20.41 16.80 23.80
CA ALA A 53 -19.31 16.01 23.24
C ALA A 53 -19.25 14.61 23.87
N GLY A 54 -19.50 13.58 23.06
CA GLY A 54 -19.45 12.17 23.48
C GLY A 54 -18.10 11.50 23.27
N PHE A 55 -17.14 12.19 22.65
CA PHE A 55 -15.79 11.68 22.37
C PHE A 55 -14.78 12.83 22.32
N PHE A 56 -13.49 12.51 22.50
CA PHE A 56 -12.40 13.47 22.40
C PHE A 56 -12.16 13.92 20.94
N PRO A 57 -12.44 15.20 20.58
CA PRO A 57 -12.33 15.68 19.21
C PRO A 57 -10.89 16.14 18.92
N LEU A 58 -9.98 15.17 18.79
CA LEU A 58 -8.64 15.39 18.26
C LEU A 58 -8.63 15.29 16.73
N THR A 59 -8.12 16.32 16.08
CA THR A 59 -7.85 16.34 14.64
C THR A 59 -6.37 16.57 14.39
N VAL A 60 -5.77 15.75 13.54
CA VAL A 60 -4.37 15.90 13.12
C VAL A 60 -4.32 16.10 11.61
N ASP A 61 -3.63 17.14 11.13
CA ASP A 61 -3.45 17.40 9.72
C ASP A 61 -1.96 17.53 9.38
N TYR A 62 -1.47 16.64 8.52
CA TYR A 62 -0.17 16.78 7.90
C TYR A 62 -0.33 17.26 6.46
N ARG A 63 0.40 18.32 6.10
CA ARG A 63 0.30 19.00 4.80
C ARG A 63 1.66 19.11 4.12
N GLU A 64 1.75 18.59 2.91
CA GLU A 64 2.88 18.76 1.99
C GLU A 64 2.52 19.85 0.98
N TYR A 65 3.21 20.99 1.04
CA TYR A 65 3.08 22.02 0.02
C TYR A 65 4.16 21.85 -1.04
N THR A 66 3.82 21.96 -2.32
CA THR A 66 4.76 21.67 -3.41
C THR A 66 5.90 22.67 -3.46
N TYR A 67 5.70 23.88 -2.91
CA TYR A 67 6.78 24.86 -2.74
C TYR A 67 7.91 24.34 -1.84
N ALA A 68 7.65 23.38 -0.95
CA ALA A 68 8.67 22.79 -0.10
C ALA A 68 9.76 22.08 -0.92
N ALA A 69 9.39 21.58 -2.11
CA ALA A 69 10.30 21.02 -3.10
C ALA A 69 10.58 21.98 -4.29
N GLY A 70 10.18 23.25 -4.20
CA GLY A 70 10.31 24.23 -5.28
C GLY A 70 9.45 23.94 -6.52
N LYS A 71 8.37 23.17 -6.40
CA LYS A 71 7.49 22.74 -7.51
C LYS A 71 6.17 23.51 -7.49
N ILE A 72 5.57 23.71 -8.68
CA ILE A 72 4.17 24.16 -8.83
C ILE A 72 3.29 22.90 -8.96
N PRO A 73 2.11 22.82 -8.31
CA PRO A 73 1.26 21.62 -8.38
C PRO A 73 0.91 21.21 -9.81
N GLY A 74 0.99 19.91 -10.10
CA GLY A 74 0.78 19.34 -11.43
C GLY A 74 -0.66 19.47 -11.95
N GLY A 75 -1.65 19.51 -11.06
CA GLY A 75 -3.09 19.58 -11.39
C GLY A 75 -3.51 20.78 -12.26
N PHE A 76 -4.74 20.75 -12.77
CA PHE A 76 -5.30 21.86 -13.57
C PHE A 76 -5.35 23.16 -12.76
N ILE A 77 -5.77 23.06 -11.51
CA ILE A 77 -5.70 24.14 -10.53
C ILE A 77 -4.29 24.12 -9.93
N LYS A 78 -3.51 25.18 -10.14
CA LYS A 78 -2.12 25.32 -9.67
C LYS A 78 -2.03 25.66 -8.17
N ARG A 79 -2.74 24.86 -7.36
CA ARG A 79 -2.84 24.98 -5.90
C ARG A 79 -3.09 23.59 -5.32
N GLU A 80 -2.52 23.32 -4.15
CA GLU A 80 -2.77 22.09 -3.40
C GLU A 80 -4.27 21.96 -3.06
N GLY A 81 -4.82 20.81 -3.43
CA GLY A 81 -6.24 20.51 -3.27
C GLY A 81 -6.52 19.61 -2.06
N ARG A 82 -7.35 18.58 -2.27
CA ARG A 82 -7.63 17.55 -1.26
C ARG A 82 -6.35 16.88 -0.77
N PRO A 83 -6.31 16.41 0.48
CA PRO A 83 -5.18 15.65 0.97
C PRO A 83 -4.82 14.45 0.11
N SER A 84 -3.53 14.25 -0.14
CA SER A 84 -2.98 13.06 -0.79
C SER A 84 -3.07 11.85 0.15
N GLU A 85 -2.87 10.65 -0.41
CA GLU A 85 -2.79 9.42 0.38
C GLU A 85 -1.67 9.51 1.42
N LYS A 86 -0.48 9.97 1.02
CA LYS A 86 0.65 10.19 1.93
C LYS A 86 0.28 11.15 3.05
N GLU A 87 -0.38 12.27 2.74
CA GLU A 87 -0.78 13.25 3.75
C GLU A 87 -1.75 12.66 4.78
N ILE A 88 -2.72 11.87 4.33
CA ILE A 88 -3.68 11.18 5.20
C ILE A 88 -3.00 10.12 6.07
N LEU A 89 -2.10 9.32 5.49
CA LEU A 89 -1.37 8.28 6.20
C LEU A 89 -0.45 8.88 7.27
N THR A 90 0.31 9.93 6.94
CA THR A 90 1.16 10.62 7.92
C THR A 90 0.33 11.30 9.01
N SER A 91 -0.83 11.89 8.68
CA SER A 91 -1.75 12.42 9.69
C SER A 91 -2.18 11.34 10.69
N ARG A 92 -2.50 10.13 10.21
CA ARG A 92 -2.83 9.00 11.09
C ARG A 92 -1.64 8.49 11.89
N LEU A 93 -0.46 8.48 11.29
CA LEU A 93 0.78 8.07 11.93
C LEU A 93 1.16 9.00 13.11
N ILE A 94 0.75 10.26 13.05
CA ILE A 94 0.87 11.22 14.16
C ILE A 94 -0.27 11.05 15.17
N ASP A 95 -1.52 10.90 14.72
CA ASP A 95 -2.72 10.80 15.59
C ASP A 95 -2.67 9.59 16.53
N ARG A 96 -2.35 8.40 15.98
CA ARG A 96 -2.34 7.13 16.70
C ARG A 96 -1.51 7.16 17.99
N PRO A 97 -0.24 7.62 18.00
CA PRO A 97 0.55 7.64 19.22
C PRO A 97 0.18 8.76 20.21
N ILE A 98 -0.40 9.88 19.77
CA ILE A 98 -0.72 10.99 20.70
C ILE A 98 -2.11 10.85 21.33
N ARG A 99 -3.08 10.26 20.62
CA ARG A 99 -4.47 10.13 21.07
C ARG A 99 -4.62 9.41 22.42
N PRO A 100 -4.01 8.24 22.69
CA PRO A 100 -4.17 7.54 23.96
C PRO A 100 -3.46 8.22 25.13
N LEU A 101 -2.59 9.22 24.84
CA LEU A 101 -1.80 9.92 25.84
C LEU A 101 -2.52 11.16 26.40
N PHE A 102 -3.70 11.52 25.88
CA PHE A 102 -4.54 12.54 26.50
C PHE A 102 -5.24 11.98 27.75
N PRO A 103 -5.45 12.80 28.79
CA PRO A 103 -6.18 12.40 29.98
C PRO A 103 -7.59 11.90 29.63
N GLU A 104 -8.03 10.86 30.34
CA GLU A 104 -9.37 10.31 30.20
C GLU A 104 -10.45 11.38 30.47
N GLY A 105 -11.49 11.40 29.65
CA GLY A 105 -12.58 12.37 29.77
C GLY A 105 -12.23 13.78 29.29
N PHE A 106 -11.05 14.00 28.70
CA PHE A 106 -10.72 15.28 28.07
C PHE A 106 -11.47 15.47 26.75
N LEU A 107 -12.27 16.53 26.64
CA LEU A 107 -13.24 16.72 25.54
C LEU A 107 -13.08 18.07 24.80
N ASN A 108 -12.07 18.86 25.15
CA ASN A 108 -11.79 20.09 24.42
C ASN A 108 -11.28 19.75 23.02
N GLU A 109 -11.87 20.39 22.02
CA GLU A 109 -11.44 20.20 20.63
C GLU A 109 -9.96 20.59 20.51
N THR A 110 -9.17 19.66 19.98
CA THR A 110 -7.72 19.80 19.88
C THR A 110 -7.31 19.57 18.43
N GLN A 111 -6.50 20.48 17.88
CA GLN A 111 -5.99 20.37 16.53
C GLN A 111 -4.45 20.40 16.54
N VAL A 112 -3.85 19.43 15.86
CA VAL A 112 -2.41 19.42 15.55
C VAL A 112 -2.23 19.57 14.05
N ILE A 113 -1.49 20.57 13.62
CA ILE A 113 -1.20 20.80 12.19
C ILE A 113 0.31 20.73 11.98
N ALA A 114 0.76 19.86 11.09
CA ALA A 114 2.14 19.73 10.64
C ALA A 114 2.24 20.16 9.17
N MET A 115 2.99 21.23 8.91
CA MET A 115 3.22 21.79 7.58
C MET A 115 4.66 21.57 7.15
N VAL A 116 4.88 20.87 6.04
CA VAL A 116 6.21 20.77 5.43
C VAL A 116 6.50 22.09 4.72
N LEU A 117 7.52 22.80 5.19
CA LEU A 117 7.92 24.11 4.68
C LEU A 117 9.10 24.02 3.70
N SER A 118 9.97 23.03 3.90
CA SER A 118 11.11 22.71 3.05
C SER A 118 11.30 21.21 3.07
N ALA A 119 11.62 20.62 1.92
CA ALA A 119 11.82 19.18 1.77
C ALA A 119 13.18 18.92 1.13
N ASP A 120 14.01 18.18 1.85
CA ASP A 120 15.25 17.62 1.34
C ASP A 120 14.92 16.58 0.26
N PRO A 121 15.64 16.56 -0.89
CA PRO A 121 15.39 15.60 -1.96
C PRO A 121 15.62 14.14 -1.55
N GLU A 122 16.44 13.88 -0.53
CA GLU A 122 16.82 12.54 -0.09
C GLU A 122 16.21 12.13 1.26
N GLN A 123 15.61 13.04 2.04
CA GLN A 123 15.08 12.74 3.38
C GLN A 123 13.56 12.89 3.47
N ASP A 124 12.88 11.86 3.98
CA ASP A 124 11.43 11.89 4.20
C ASP A 124 11.05 12.74 5.43
N PRO A 125 10.31 13.86 5.28
CA PRO A 125 9.95 14.74 6.39
C PRO A 125 8.89 14.14 7.34
N ASN A 126 8.31 12.98 7.01
CA ASN A 126 7.23 12.36 7.79
C ASN A 126 7.58 12.12 9.27
N SER A 127 8.77 11.58 9.57
CA SER A 127 9.15 11.29 10.97
C SER A 127 9.37 12.57 11.78
N LEU A 128 9.80 13.66 11.13
CA LEU A 128 9.94 14.98 11.76
C LEU A 128 8.59 15.52 12.26
N ALA A 129 7.50 15.23 11.54
CA ALA A 129 6.16 15.67 11.93
C ALA A 129 5.67 14.99 13.21
N ILE A 130 6.02 13.71 13.43
CA ILE A 130 5.70 13.00 14.69
C ILE A 130 6.43 13.66 15.86
N VAL A 131 7.73 13.92 15.69
CA VAL A 131 8.56 14.62 16.69
C VAL A 131 8.02 16.02 16.98
N GLY A 132 7.66 16.77 15.93
CA GLY A 132 7.13 18.12 16.07
C GLY A 132 5.76 18.16 16.76
N ALA A 133 4.89 17.18 16.51
CA ALA A 133 3.59 17.07 17.18
C ALA A 133 3.77 16.81 18.68
N ALA A 134 4.63 15.85 19.03
CA ALA A 134 4.96 15.57 20.42
C ALA A 134 5.59 16.79 21.11
N ALA A 135 6.51 17.49 20.45
CA ALA A 135 7.16 18.68 20.97
C ALA A 135 6.17 19.84 21.15
N ALA A 136 5.30 20.10 20.16
CA ALA A 136 4.30 21.16 20.21
C ALA A 136 3.29 20.93 21.36
N LEU A 137 2.82 19.70 21.55
CA LEU A 137 1.98 19.33 22.69
C LEU A 137 2.73 19.47 24.02
N ALA A 138 3.98 19.00 24.09
CA ALA A 138 4.79 19.07 25.30
C ALA A 138 5.03 20.52 25.76
N ILE A 139 5.36 21.45 24.86
CA ILE A 139 5.57 22.86 25.23
C ILE A 139 4.29 23.66 25.42
N SER A 140 3.14 23.14 24.99
CA SER A 140 1.85 23.81 25.13
C SER A 140 1.31 23.78 26.57
N ASP A 141 0.29 24.58 26.82
CA ASP A 141 -0.55 24.53 28.02
C ASP A 141 -1.62 23.43 27.99
N ILE A 142 -1.75 22.67 26.89
CA ILE A 142 -2.75 21.59 26.76
C ILE A 142 -2.44 20.46 27.76
N PRO A 143 -3.44 19.85 28.43
CA PRO A 143 -3.26 18.73 29.35
C PRO A 143 -2.72 17.48 28.64
N PHE A 144 -1.42 17.41 28.48
CA PHE A 144 -0.70 16.30 27.86
C PHE A 144 0.50 15.96 28.75
N PRO A 145 0.37 14.95 29.65
CA PRO A 145 1.36 14.71 30.70
C PRO A 145 2.58 13.92 30.24
N TYR A 146 2.56 13.43 29.00
CA TYR A 146 3.62 12.59 28.45
C TYR A 146 4.55 13.38 27.52
N VAL A 147 5.74 12.83 27.30
CA VAL A 147 6.65 13.25 26.24
C VAL A 147 6.92 12.04 25.36
N LEU A 148 6.74 12.21 24.05
CA LEU A 148 6.82 11.15 23.06
C LEU A 148 7.95 11.46 22.06
N GLY A 149 8.68 10.43 21.65
CA GLY A 149 9.57 10.46 20.49
C GLY A 149 9.01 9.60 19.36
N GLY A 150 9.43 9.88 18.13
CA GLY A 150 9.09 9.08 16.96
C GLY A 150 10.26 8.99 15.99
N VAL A 151 10.46 7.81 15.40
CA VAL A 151 11.58 7.55 14.48
C VAL A 151 11.16 6.55 13.40
N ARG A 152 11.71 6.69 12.20
CA ARG A 152 11.66 5.63 11.18
C ARG A 152 12.95 4.82 11.28
N VAL A 153 12.88 3.50 11.23
CA VAL A 153 14.02 2.59 11.24
C VAL A 153 14.03 1.79 9.94
N GLY A 154 15.18 1.80 9.27
CA GLY A 154 15.49 0.91 8.15
C GLY A 154 16.39 -0.24 8.61
N MET A 155 16.42 -1.33 7.85
CA MET A 155 17.40 -2.41 8.00
C MET A 155 18.08 -2.67 6.65
N LYS A 156 19.39 -2.41 6.59
CA LYS A 156 20.23 -2.66 5.41
C LYS A 156 21.44 -3.48 5.84
N ASP A 157 21.74 -4.55 5.10
CA ASP A 157 22.87 -5.45 5.40
C ASP A 157 22.88 -5.96 6.86
N GLY A 158 21.69 -6.18 7.44
CA GLY A 158 21.50 -6.61 8.82
C GLY A 158 21.73 -5.52 9.90
N GLN A 159 21.93 -4.26 9.50
CA GLN A 159 22.15 -3.13 10.42
C GLN A 159 20.94 -2.19 10.43
N PHE A 160 20.59 -1.71 11.63
CA PHE A 160 19.50 -0.74 11.80
C PHE A 160 19.97 0.70 11.57
N LEU A 161 19.15 1.46 10.84
CA LEU A 161 19.41 2.85 10.48
C LEU A 161 18.24 3.72 10.98
N ALA A 162 18.54 4.77 11.75
CA ALA A 162 17.54 5.76 12.14
C ALA A 162 17.31 6.76 11.00
N ASN A 163 16.05 7.09 10.73
CA ASN A 163 15.60 7.98 9.65
C ASN A 163 16.37 7.74 8.34
N PRO A 164 16.21 6.56 7.70
CA PRO A 164 16.88 6.29 6.44
C PRO A 164 16.45 7.29 5.36
N SER A 165 17.37 7.63 4.46
CA SER A 165 17.07 8.38 3.23
C SER A 165 16.12 7.60 2.32
N TYR A 166 15.57 8.23 1.29
CA TYR A 166 14.77 7.50 0.29
C TYR A 166 15.59 6.37 -0.37
N THR A 167 16.86 6.63 -0.69
CA THR A 167 17.78 5.64 -1.26
C THR A 167 18.02 4.48 -0.28
N GLU A 168 18.39 4.77 0.97
CA GLU A 168 18.59 3.74 2.00
C GLU A 168 17.29 2.95 2.26
N GLY A 169 16.14 3.62 2.20
CA GLY A 169 14.83 3.01 2.39
C GLY A 169 14.43 2.05 1.26
N ARG A 170 14.82 2.31 0.01
CA ARG A 170 14.59 1.40 -1.13
C ARG A 170 15.42 0.13 -1.04
N GLU A 171 16.63 0.22 -0.50
CA GLU A 171 17.54 -0.90 -0.29
C GLU A 171 17.25 -1.66 1.01
N SER A 172 16.31 -1.16 1.81
CA SER A 172 15.98 -1.68 3.13
C SER A 172 15.05 -2.90 3.06
N THR A 173 15.36 -3.95 3.79
CA THR A 173 14.49 -5.13 3.92
C THR A 173 13.38 -4.94 4.96
N LEU A 174 13.52 -3.95 5.85
CA LEU A 174 12.51 -3.57 6.84
C LEU A 174 12.38 -2.05 6.88
N ASN A 175 11.15 -1.53 6.89
CA ASN A 175 10.88 -0.12 7.12
C ASN A 175 9.79 -0.02 8.20
N ILE A 176 10.19 0.43 9.38
CA ILE A 176 9.34 0.46 10.58
C ILE A 176 9.35 1.84 11.21
N VAL A 177 8.19 2.41 11.45
CA VAL A 177 8.04 3.62 12.25
C VAL A 177 7.66 3.22 13.66
N VAL A 178 8.41 3.74 14.63
CA VAL A 178 8.23 3.48 16.05
C VAL A 178 7.97 4.82 16.74
N ALA A 179 6.92 4.87 17.55
CA ALA A 179 6.64 5.99 18.43
C ALA A 179 6.42 5.49 19.86
N GLY A 180 7.02 6.17 20.82
CA GLY A 180 7.04 5.73 22.22
C GLY A 180 7.36 6.85 23.19
N THR A 181 6.94 6.64 24.43
CA THR A 181 7.40 7.43 25.58
C THR A 181 8.74 6.87 26.07
N GLU A 182 9.30 7.46 27.13
CA GLU A 182 10.50 6.90 27.75
C GLU A 182 10.27 5.49 28.35
N GLU A 183 9.05 5.25 28.82
CA GLU A 183 8.63 4.03 29.51
C GLU A 183 8.33 2.90 28.53
N GLY A 184 7.67 3.18 27.40
CA GLY A 184 7.24 2.14 26.49
C GLY A 184 6.87 2.62 25.09
N ILE A 185 6.67 1.64 24.21
CA ILE A 185 6.16 1.83 22.85
C ILE A 185 4.67 2.14 22.90
N VAL A 186 4.22 3.05 22.04
CA VAL A 186 2.81 3.42 21.91
C VAL A 186 2.26 3.02 20.54
N MET A 187 3.08 3.13 19.49
CA MET A 187 2.65 2.83 18.13
C MET A 187 3.79 2.27 17.28
N VAL A 188 3.46 1.28 16.46
CA VAL A 188 4.33 0.72 15.42
C VAL A 188 3.58 0.63 14.09
N GLU A 189 4.28 0.92 13.01
CA GLU A 189 3.81 0.74 11.63
C GLU A 189 4.97 0.27 10.76
N ALA A 190 4.91 -0.92 10.17
CA ALA A 190 5.99 -1.50 9.39
C ALA A 190 5.56 -2.09 8.05
N GLY A 191 6.50 -2.10 7.11
CA GLY A 191 6.54 -2.97 5.94
C GLY A 191 7.88 -3.65 5.83
N ALA A 192 7.90 -4.87 5.30
CA ALA A 192 9.09 -5.70 5.28
C ALA A 192 9.11 -6.66 4.09
N GLN A 193 10.30 -7.13 3.75
CA GLN A 193 10.58 -8.18 2.77
C GLN A 193 10.83 -9.49 3.49
N GLU A 194 9.76 -10.09 4.04
CA GLU A 194 9.78 -11.40 4.73
C GLU A 194 10.83 -11.50 5.85
N VAL A 195 10.91 -10.50 6.72
CA VAL A 195 11.86 -10.50 7.86
C VAL A 195 11.32 -11.27 9.06
N SER A 196 12.20 -11.83 9.88
CA SER A 196 11.83 -12.64 11.04
C SER A 196 11.23 -11.81 12.19
N GLU A 197 10.46 -12.47 13.06
CA GLU A 197 9.92 -11.85 14.29
C GLU A 197 11.03 -11.24 15.17
N ASN A 198 12.23 -11.83 15.20
CA ASN A 198 13.36 -11.33 15.98
C ASN A 198 13.98 -10.06 15.39
N GLU A 199 14.10 -9.97 14.07
CA GLU A 199 14.60 -8.75 13.40
C GLU A 199 13.64 -7.58 13.61
N VAL A 200 12.33 -7.85 13.52
CA VAL A 200 11.29 -6.86 13.84
C VAL A 200 11.41 -6.38 15.28
N LEU A 201 11.58 -7.29 16.24
CA LEU A 201 11.74 -6.93 17.65
C LEU A 201 12.99 -6.08 17.88
N GLY A 202 14.12 -6.46 17.27
CA GLY A 202 15.37 -5.67 17.34
C GLY A 202 15.21 -4.26 16.77
N ALA A 203 14.44 -4.10 15.68
CA ALA A 203 14.17 -2.79 15.11
C ALA A 203 13.26 -1.93 16.00
N ILE A 204 12.28 -2.54 16.69
CA ILE A 204 11.45 -1.86 17.69
C ILE A 204 12.31 -1.36 18.86
N GLU A 205 13.22 -2.18 19.37
CA GLU A 205 14.13 -1.82 20.47
C GLU A 205 15.06 -0.68 20.07
N PHE A 206 15.72 -0.78 18.92
CA PHE A 206 16.54 0.30 18.37
C PHE A 206 15.74 1.60 18.17
N GLY A 207 14.51 1.47 17.66
CA GLY A 207 13.58 2.59 17.53
C GLY A 207 13.24 3.24 18.87
N HIS A 208 13.00 2.44 19.92
CA HIS A 208 12.69 2.94 21.26
C HIS A 208 13.84 3.74 21.86
N GLU A 209 15.08 3.28 21.68
CA GLU A 209 16.26 4.01 22.12
C GLU A 209 16.35 5.40 21.46
N CYS A 210 16.04 5.48 20.18
CA CYS A 210 15.95 6.77 19.47
C CYS A 210 14.81 7.63 20.01
N CYS A 211 13.62 7.05 20.27
CA CYS A 211 12.49 7.76 20.89
C CYS A 211 12.88 8.36 22.25
N ARG A 212 13.65 7.65 23.08
CA ARG A 212 14.15 8.15 24.38
C ARG A 212 15.07 9.36 24.22
N LYS A 213 16.00 9.32 23.26
CA LYS A 213 16.88 10.48 22.95
C LYS A 213 16.06 11.70 22.54
N ILE A 214 15.07 11.50 21.67
CA ILE A 214 14.17 12.57 21.20
C ILE A 214 13.33 13.12 22.35
N ALA A 215 12.74 12.26 23.19
CA ALA A 215 11.94 12.68 24.33
C ALA A 215 12.76 13.52 25.33
N SER A 216 14.02 13.14 25.57
CA SER A 216 14.94 13.94 26.39
C SER A 216 15.17 15.34 25.81
N ALA A 217 15.36 15.47 24.50
CA ALA A 217 15.52 16.77 23.86
C ALA A 217 14.23 17.62 23.94
N ILE A 218 13.07 17.01 23.74
CA ILE A 218 11.77 17.70 23.89
C ILE A 218 11.58 18.21 25.33
N ARG A 219 11.98 17.44 26.35
CA ARG A 219 11.94 17.88 27.75
C ARG A 219 12.83 19.09 27.99
N GLU A 220 14.02 19.11 27.40
CA GLU A 220 14.89 20.28 27.48
C GLU A 220 14.25 21.50 26.80
N LEU A 221 13.63 21.33 25.62
CA LEU A 221 12.89 22.40 24.96
C LEU A 221 11.72 22.90 25.82
N MET A 222 11.00 22.00 26.48
CA MET A 222 9.92 22.32 27.43
C MET A 222 10.43 23.11 28.63
N ARG A 223 11.63 22.79 29.16
CA ARG A 223 12.26 23.55 30.24
C ARG A 223 12.63 24.96 29.82
N LEU A 224 13.05 25.14 28.57
CA LEU A 224 13.50 26.43 28.03
C LEU A 224 12.34 27.35 27.62
N GLY A 225 11.27 26.80 27.04
CA GLY A 225 10.20 27.59 26.41
C GLY A 225 8.79 27.02 26.54
N GLY A 226 8.56 26.04 27.43
CA GLY A 226 7.25 25.46 27.68
C GLY A 226 6.33 26.32 28.53
N LYS A 227 5.02 26.19 28.30
CA LYS A 227 3.96 26.83 29.09
C LYS A 227 3.55 25.92 30.25
N PRO A 228 3.10 26.49 31.39
CA PRO A 228 2.45 25.71 32.44
C PRO A 228 1.24 24.95 31.89
N LYS A 229 1.09 23.69 32.27
CA LYS A 229 -0.06 22.87 31.87
C LYS A 229 -1.33 23.40 32.52
N MET A 230 -2.41 23.46 31.73
CA MET A 230 -3.75 23.67 32.22
C MET A 230 -4.10 22.53 33.20
N PRO A 231 -4.58 22.85 34.41
CA PRO A 231 -5.03 21.82 35.33
C PRO A 231 -6.27 21.13 34.75
N PHE A 232 -6.22 19.81 34.70
CA PHE A 232 -7.36 18.99 34.32
C PHE A 232 -7.45 17.80 35.27
N THR A 233 -8.63 17.59 35.83
CA THR A 233 -8.93 16.42 36.66
C THR A 233 -9.95 15.58 35.92
N PRO A 234 -9.63 14.31 35.58
CA PRO A 234 -10.60 13.41 34.98
C PRO A 234 -11.89 13.34 35.80
N PRO A 235 -13.07 13.31 35.16
CA PRO A 235 -14.33 13.17 35.87
C PRO A 235 -14.35 11.89 36.70
N ALA A 236 -14.58 12.02 38.02
CA ALA A 236 -14.72 10.86 38.89
C ALA A 236 -16.08 10.17 38.65
N LEU A 237 -16.08 8.85 38.76
CA LEU A 237 -17.31 8.05 38.70
C LEU A 237 -18.00 8.04 40.08
N ASP A 238 -19.31 8.32 40.15
CA ASP A 238 -20.10 8.13 41.38
C ASP A 238 -20.09 6.64 41.79
N GLN A 239 -19.33 6.35 42.85
CA GLN A 239 -19.12 5.00 43.35
C GLN A 239 -20.40 4.40 43.95
N GLU A 240 -21.27 5.21 44.52
CA GLU A 240 -22.53 4.72 45.10
C GLU A 240 -23.51 4.33 43.99
N LEU A 241 -23.62 5.17 42.95
CA LEU A 241 -24.42 4.87 41.77
C LEU A 241 -23.85 3.67 41.01
N TYR A 242 -22.54 3.59 40.83
CA TYR A 242 -21.87 2.44 40.22
C TYR A 242 -22.21 1.14 40.95
N ALA A 243 -22.12 1.12 42.28
CA ALA A 243 -22.46 -0.07 43.08
C ALA A 243 -23.93 -0.47 42.92
N LYS A 244 -24.85 0.51 42.84
CA LYS A 244 -26.28 0.25 42.59
C LYS A 244 -26.52 -0.34 41.20
N VAL A 245 -25.91 0.23 40.16
CA VAL A 245 -26.00 -0.27 38.77
C VAL A 245 -25.39 -1.67 38.66
N ALA A 246 -24.21 -1.89 39.24
CA ALA A 246 -23.55 -3.19 39.26
C ALA A 246 -24.42 -4.25 39.92
N LYS A 247 -25.05 -3.93 41.06
CA LYS A 247 -25.94 -4.86 41.75
C LYS A 247 -27.20 -5.18 40.93
N SER A 248 -27.72 -4.24 40.16
CA SER A 248 -28.98 -4.41 39.44
C SER A 248 -28.85 -5.16 38.12
N VAL A 249 -27.74 -4.98 37.38
CA VAL A 249 -27.63 -5.51 36.00
C VAL A 249 -26.41 -6.38 35.72
N ARG A 250 -25.45 -6.57 36.64
CA ARG A 250 -24.20 -7.30 36.33
C ARG A 250 -24.43 -8.69 35.75
N GLU A 251 -25.33 -9.48 36.33
CA GLU A 251 -25.60 -10.85 35.87
C GLU A 251 -26.21 -10.87 34.46
N GLU A 252 -27.28 -10.08 34.25
CA GLU A 252 -27.93 -9.94 32.94
C GLU A 252 -26.98 -9.37 31.88
N LEU A 253 -26.13 -8.41 32.25
CA LEU A 253 -25.13 -7.82 31.36
C LEU A 253 -24.05 -8.85 30.99
N THR A 254 -23.60 -9.66 31.95
CA THR A 254 -22.62 -10.73 31.69
C THR A 254 -23.20 -11.76 30.71
N ASP A 255 -24.47 -12.16 30.87
CA ASP A 255 -25.15 -13.03 29.89
C ASP A 255 -25.29 -12.33 28.53
N ALA A 256 -25.69 -11.05 28.49
CA ALA A 256 -25.84 -10.31 27.24
C ALA A 256 -24.52 -10.16 26.45
N LEU A 257 -23.39 -10.03 27.14
CA LEU A 257 -22.05 -9.96 26.55
C LEU A 257 -21.54 -11.31 26.02
N ASN A 258 -22.23 -12.42 26.32
CA ASN A 258 -21.84 -13.76 25.88
C ASN A 258 -22.18 -13.98 24.39
N THR A 259 -21.22 -13.66 23.51
CA THR A 259 -21.36 -13.84 22.07
C THR A 259 -21.31 -15.30 21.62
N GLN A 260 -20.99 -16.24 22.52
CA GLN A 260 -21.17 -17.68 22.26
C GLN A 260 -22.66 -18.05 22.21
N LYS A 261 -23.47 -17.36 23.01
CA LYS A 261 -24.92 -17.61 23.14
C LYS A 261 -25.74 -16.75 22.18
N TYR A 262 -25.31 -15.50 21.97
CA TYR A 262 -26.01 -14.53 21.14
C TYR A 262 -25.09 -14.02 20.01
N PRO A 263 -25.51 -14.06 18.73
CA PRO A 263 -24.75 -13.43 17.65
C PRO A 263 -24.46 -11.95 17.94
N LYS A 264 -23.44 -11.37 17.32
CA LYS A 264 -22.93 -10.02 17.64
C LYS A 264 -24.04 -8.97 17.71
N LEU A 265 -24.90 -8.89 16.67
CA LEU A 265 -25.96 -7.89 16.60
C LEU A 265 -27.03 -8.09 17.69
N GLU A 266 -27.34 -9.34 18.03
CA GLU A 266 -28.29 -9.64 19.11
C GLU A 266 -27.71 -9.29 20.48
N SER A 267 -26.45 -9.67 20.72
CA SER A 267 -25.71 -9.28 21.93
C SER A 267 -25.69 -7.76 22.10
N TYR A 268 -25.41 -7.00 21.03
CA TYR A 268 -25.40 -5.54 21.06
C TYR A 268 -26.78 -4.94 21.35
N SER A 269 -27.83 -5.48 20.73
CA SER A 269 -29.20 -5.05 21.03
C SER A 269 -29.57 -5.28 22.49
N ARG A 270 -29.22 -6.44 23.07
CA ARG A 270 -29.45 -6.75 24.49
C ARG A 270 -28.69 -5.81 25.42
N VAL A 271 -27.41 -5.55 25.12
CA VAL A 271 -26.57 -4.60 25.88
C VAL A 271 -27.15 -3.19 25.79
N HIS A 272 -27.68 -2.77 24.64
CA HIS A 272 -28.31 -1.45 24.49
C HIS A 272 -29.60 -1.36 25.32
N THR A 273 -30.50 -2.34 25.22
CA THR A 273 -31.75 -2.36 25.99
C THR A 273 -31.51 -2.34 27.51
N LEU A 274 -30.48 -3.05 27.99
CA LEU A 274 -30.09 -3.01 29.39
C LEU A 274 -29.57 -1.62 29.80
N ARG A 275 -28.82 -0.95 28.91
CA ARG A 275 -28.36 0.42 29.14
C ARG A 275 -29.53 1.38 29.25
N ASP A 276 -30.49 1.33 28.33
CA ASP A 276 -31.68 2.19 28.34
C ASP A 276 -32.47 1.98 29.63
N ARG A 277 -32.68 0.73 30.05
CA ARG A 277 -33.34 0.41 31.32
C ARG A 277 -32.63 1.02 32.53
N VAL A 278 -31.29 1.03 32.55
CA VAL A 278 -30.50 1.64 33.63
C VAL A 278 -30.64 3.15 33.63
N VAL A 279 -30.61 3.78 32.45
CA VAL A 279 -30.71 5.23 32.28
C VAL A 279 -32.12 5.73 32.62
N ASP A 280 -33.16 5.08 32.09
CA ASP A 280 -34.58 5.45 32.28
C ASP A 280 -35.07 5.26 33.73
N ALA A 281 -34.40 4.40 34.50
CA ALA A 281 -34.69 4.20 35.91
C ALA A 281 -34.15 5.32 36.81
N GLN A 282 -33.37 6.26 36.28
CA GLN A 282 -32.81 7.38 37.03
C GLN A 282 -33.54 8.69 36.75
N PRO A 283 -33.53 9.64 37.71
CA PRO A 283 -33.90 11.02 37.41
C PRO A 283 -33.06 11.60 36.26
N GLU A 284 -33.65 12.53 35.49
CA GLU A 284 -33.02 13.15 34.31
C GLU A 284 -31.59 13.66 34.58
N GLU A 285 -31.37 14.24 35.77
CA GLU A 285 -30.07 14.76 36.23
C GLU A 285 -28.99 13.68 36.40
N LYS A 286 -29.38 12.44 36.71
CA LYS A 286 -28.46 11.30 36.93
C LYS A 286 -28.39 10.32 35.77
N ALA A 287 -29.25 10.50 34.75
CA ALA A 287 -29.35 9.62 33.59
C ALA A 287 -27.99 9.47 32.86
N ALA A 288 -27.30 10.57 32.59
CA ALA A 288 -26.00 10.56 31.92
C ALA A 288 -24.92 9.87 32.75
N GLU A 289 -24.91 10.07 34.07
CA GLU A 289 -23.94 9.46 34.98
C GLU A 289 -24.18 7.95 35.16
N ALA A 290 -25.44 7.52 35.18
CA ALA A 290 -25.79 6.10 35.21
C ALA A 290 -25.37 5.38 33.92
N GLY A 291 -25.51 6.05 32.76
CA GLY A 291 -24.96 5.56 31.50
C GLY A 291 -23.44 5.34 31.58
N LYS A 292 -22.68 6.29 32.14
CA LYS A 292 -21.23 6.14 32.37
C LYS A 292 -20.91 4.99 33.33
N CYS A 293 -21.67 4.84 34.42
CA CYS A 293 -21.52 3.72 35.36
C CYS A 293 -21.75 2.37 34.68
N TYR A 294 -22.75 2.29 33.80
CA TYR A 294 -23.03 1.10 33.00
C TYR A 294 -21.90 0.77 32.04
N ASP A 295 -21.38 1.77 31.32
CA ASP A 295 -20.27 1.57 30.39
C ASP A 295 -18.97 1.14 31.11
N ALA A 296 -18.68 1.73 32.29
CA ALA A 296 -17.56 1.30 33.14
C ALA A 296 -17.76 -0.13 33.69
N LEU A 297 -18.99 -0.52 34.02
CA LEU A 297 -19.31 -1.89 34.46
C LEU A 297 -19.11 -2.90 33.33
N LYS A 298 -19.56 -2.56 32.12
CA LYS A 298 -19.40 -3.38 30.92
C LYS A 298 -17.92 -3.66 30.63
N GLU A 299 -17.08 -2.64 30.68
CA GLU A 299 -15.62 -2.81 30.54
C GLU A 299 -15.05 -3.68 31.68
N ARG A 300 -15.45 -3.42 32.93
CA ARG A 300 -14.97 -4.20 34.07
C ARG A 300 -15.33 -5.69 33.95
N ILE A 301 -16.56 -6.02 33.55
CA ILE A 301 -16.99 -7.40 33.31
C ILE A 301 -16.13 -8.03 32.21
N PHE A 302 -15.92 -7.33 31.10
CA PHE A 302 -15.07 -7.84 30.02
C PHE A 302 -13.64 -8.18 30.51
N ARG A 303 -13.01 -7.29 31.28
CA ARG A 303 -11.67 -7.52 31.82
C ARG A 303 -11.65 -8.64 32.86
N ASP A 304 -12.65 -8.71 33.74
CA ASP A 304 -12.79 -9.79 34.73
C ASP A 304 -12.90 -11.17 34.04
N GLU A 305 -13.69 -11.28 32.96
CA GLU A 305 -13.83 -12.53 32.19
C GLU A 305 -12.49 -12.99 31.59
N MET A 306 -11.71 -12.07 31.03
CA MET A 306 -10.41 -12.40 30.42
C MET A 306 -9.34 -12.73 31.47
N LEU A 307 -9.17 -11.89 32.49
CA LEU A 307 -8.04 -11.99 33.41
C LEU A 307 -8.28 -12.96 34.57
N LYS A 308 -9.53 -13.11 35.03
CA LYS A 308 -9.85 -13.95 36.20
C LYS A 308 -10.51 -15.27 35.80
N ASN A 309 -11.46 -15.22 34.87
CA ASN A 309 -12.22 -16.39 34.45
C ASN A 309 -11.60 -17.10 33.24
N HIS A 310 -10.55 -16.53 32.64
CA HIS A 310 -9.85 -17.04 31.46
C HIS A 310 -10.80 -17.41 30.31
N ARG A 311 -11.79 -16.55 30.07
CA ARG A 311 -12.88 -16.82 29.13
C ARG A 311 -13.10 -15.63 28.20
N ARG A 312 -13.18 -15.93 26.90
CA ARG A 312 -13.59 -14.97 25.86
C ARG A 312 -15.12 -14.88 25.75
N PRO A 313 -15.67 -13.73 25.29
CA PRO A 313 -17.11 -13.57 25.04
C PRO A 313 -17.72 -14.67 24.17
N ASP A 314 -16.99 -15.15 23.16
CA ASP A 314 -17.43 -16.21 22.24
C ASP A 314 -17.03 -17.63 22.67
N GLY A 315 -16.40 -17.77 23.85
CA GLY A 315 -16.01 -19.06 24.42
C GLY A 315 -14.77 -19.71 23.81
N ARG A 316 -14.08 -19.03 22.87
CA ARG A 316 -12.82 -19.52 22.30
C ARG A 316 -11.68 -19.55 23.32
N ALA A 317 -10.70 -20.41 23.07
CA ALA A 317 -9.39 -20.27 23.72
C ALA A 317 -8.68 -18.98 23.27
N PHE A 318 -7.67 -18.55 24.04
CA PHE A 318 -6.95 -17.30 23.78
C PHE A 318 -6.10 -17.34 22.50
N ASP A 319 -5.66 -18.52 22.08
CA ASP A 319 -4.89 -18.74 20.85
C ASP A 319 -5.75 -19.26 19.68
N GLU A 320 -7.06 -19.43 19.88
CA GLU A 320 -7.97 -20.00 18.89
C GLU A 320 -8.48 -18.95 17.88
N ILE A 321 -8.42 -19.33 16.60
CA ILE A 321 -8.88 -18.53 15.45
C ILE A 321 -10.33 -18.91 15.11
N ARG A 322 -11.15 -17.93 14.73
CA ARG A 322 -12.54 -18.17 14.29
C ARG A 322 -12.60 -19.05 13.04
N PRO A 323 -13.72 -19.73 12.78
CA PRO A 323 -13.91 -20.50 11.56
C PRO A 323 -13.62 -19.68 10.30
N ILE A 324 -12.91 -20.28 9.34
CA ILE A 324 -12.54 -19.65 8.06
C ILE A 324 -13.23 -20.39 6.91
N THR A 325 -13.88 -19.63 6.02
CA THR A 325 -14.35 -20.12 4.72
C THR A 325 -13.77 -19.27 3.60
N ILE A 326 -13.44 -19.92 2.49
CA ILE A 326 -12.77 -19.31 1.36
C ILE A 326 -13.44 -19.78 0.07
N GLU A 327 -13.82 -18.84 -0.77
CA GLU A 327 -14.31 -19.10 -2.13
C GLU A 327 -13.53 -18.23 -3.12
N THR A 328 -12.98 -18.82 -4.18
CA THR A 328 -12.24 -18.11 -5.24
C THR A 328 -13.03 -18.12 -6.55
N GLY A 329 -12.87 -17.11 -7.39
CA GLY A 329 -13.56 -17.03 -8.68
C GLY A 329 -15.07 -16.85 -8.56
N ILE A 330 -15.55 -16.26 -7.46
CA ILE A 330 -16.97 -16.06 -7.17
C ILE A 330 -17.66 -15.07 -8.12
N LEU A 331 -16.91 -14.14 -8.71
CA LEU A 331 -17.43 -13.14 -9.64
C LEU A 331 -17.14 -13.52 -11.11
N PRO A 332 -18.15 -13.65 -11.99
CA PRO A 332 -17.95 -14.20 -13.34
C PRO A 332 -17.11 -13.35 -14.30
N ARG A 333 -17.05 -12.03 -14.09
CA ARG A 333 -16.48 -11.07 -15.05
C ARG A 333 -15.17 -10.44 -14.60
N THR A 334 -14.85 -10.53 -13.32
CA THR A 334 -13.61 -9.98 -12.76
C THR A 334 -12.42 -10.79 -13.21
N HIS A 335 -11.21 -10.21 -13.18
CA HIS A 335 -10.03 -10.96 -13.61
C HIS A 335 -9.61 -11.99 -12.56
N GLY A 336 -9.72 -11.62 -11.27
CA GLY A 336 -9.71 -12.54 -10.15
C GLY A 336 -10.64 -12.06 -9.04
N SER A 337 -11.13 -12.99 -8.23
CA SER A 337 -11.98 -12.67 -7.07
C SER A 337 -11.83 -13.70 -5.96
N ALA A 338 -12.01 -13.26 -4.72
CA ALA A 338 -12.08 -14.13 -3.56
C ALA A 338 -13.08 -13.59 -2.53
N LEU A 339 -13.85 -14.47 -1.92
CA LEU A 339 -14.63 -14.20 -0.72
C LEU A 339 -13.92 -14.89 0.44
N PHE A 340 -13.29 -14.09 1.30
CA PHE A 340 -12.63 -14.58 2.51
C PHE A 340 -13.50 -14.24 3.72
N THR A 341 -13.94 -15.24 4.46
CA THR A 341 -14.73 -15.06 5.68
C THR A 341 -14.00 -15.69 6.87
N ARG A 342 -13.85 -14.95 7.96
CA ARG A 342 -13.31 -15.41 9.24
C ARG A 342 -14.25 -14.99 10.36
N GLY A 343 -15.02 -15.93 10.90
CA GLY A 343 -16.15 -15.62 11.78
C GLY A 343 -17.11 -14.64 11.11
N GLU A 344 -17.48 -13.57 11.80
CA GLU A 344 -18.33 -12.47 11.28
C GLU A 344 -17.51 -11.32 10.67
N THR A 345 -16.36 -11.64 10.06
CA THR A 345 -15.58 -10.71 9.23
C THR A 345 -15.46 -11.28 7.82
N GLN A 346 -16.01 -10.58 6.84
CA GLN A 346 -16.07 -11.02 5.46
C GLN A 346 -15.56 -9.94 4.53
N ALA A 347 -14.61 -10.30 3.67
CA ALA A 347 -14.06 -9.44 2.63
C ALA A 347 -14.30 -10.07 1.26
N LEU A 348 -15.03 -9.36 0.39
CA LEU A 348 -15.06 -9.64 -1.04
C LEU A 348 -13.93 -8.86 -1.69
N VAL A 349 -12.94 -9.58 -2.21
CA VAL A 349 -11.77 -8.99 -2.83
C VAL A 349 -11.74 -9.28 -4.31
N THR A 350 -11.53 -8.24 -5.11
CA THR A 350 -11.51 -8.30 -6.56
C THR A 350 -10.18 -7.80 -7.09
N VAL A 351 -9.66 -8.45 -8.13
CA VAL A 351 -8.49 -8.01 -8.89
C VAL A 351 -8.89 -7.63 -10.30
N THR A 352 -8.40 -6.47 -10.72
CA THR A 352 -8.44 -5.98 -12.09
C THR A 352 -7.01 -5.79 -12.59
N LEU A 353 -6.75 -6.37 -13.76
CA LEU A 353 -5.49 -6.28 -14.50
C LEU A 353 -5.61 -5.19 -15.56
N GLY A 354 -4.66 -4.28 -15.58
CA GLY A 354 -4.58 -3.15 -16.50
C GLY A 354 -3.25 -3.10 -17.25
N THR A 355 -3.15 -2.12 -18.13
CA THR A 355 -1.95 -1.77 -18.90
C THR A 355 -1.14 -0.69 -18.19
N LYS A 356 0.04 -0.34 -18.71
CA LYS A 356 0.90 0.72 -18.15
C LYS A 356 0.20 2.09 -18.08
N GLU A 357 -0.70 2.39 -19.01
CA GLU A 357 -1.54 3.61 -18.96
C GLU A 357 -2.47 3.68 -17.74
N ASP A 358 -2.80 2.53 -17.14
CA ASP A 358 -3.67 2.45 -15.97
C ASP A 358 -2.91 2.64 -14.66
N GLU A 359 -1.59 2.81 -14.70
CA GLU A 359 -0.79 3.11 -13.51
C GLU A 359 -1.16 4.47 -12.92
N GLN A 360 -1.22 4.52 -11.60
CA GLN A 360 -1.52 5.77 -10.91
C GLN A 360 -0.25 6.62 -10.79
N ARG A 361 -0.21 7.76 -11.46
CA ARG A 361 0.84 8.77 -11.22
C ARG A 361 0.70 9.37 -9.81
N ILE A 362 1.79 9.39 -9.06
CA ILE A 362 1.86 9.98 -7.72
C ILE A 362 2.75 11.22 -7.77
N GLU A 363 2.21 12.34 -7.32
CA GLU A 363 2.97 13.56 -7.08
C GLU A 363 3.51 13.53 -5.64
N LEU A 364 4.83 13.40 -5.50
CA LEU A 364 5.54 13.40 -4.23
C LEU A 364 6.49 14.60 -4.14
N LEU A 365 6.89 14.94 -2.90
CA LEU A 365 7.97 15.90 -2.65
C LEU A 365 9.31 15.40 -3.17
N GLU A 366 9.53 14.08 -3.15
CA GLU A 366 10.72 13.45 -3.72
C GLU A 366 10.91 13.84 -5.21
N PRO A 367 12.15 14.05 -5.69
CA PRO A 367 12.43 14.26 -7.11
C PRO A 367 12.04 13.04 -7.96
N GLY A 368 11.55 13.30 -9.17
CA GLY A 368 11.16 12.27 -10.13
C GLY A 368 9.65 12.10 -10.27
N GLU A 369 9.22 11.55 -11.41
CA GLU A 369 7.85 11.08 -11.59
C GLU A 369 7.78 9.65 -11.04
N THR A 370 6.88 9.40 -10.09
CA THR A 370 6.63 8.06 -9.56
C THR A 370 5.27 7.60 -10.02
N SER A 371 5.16 6.37 -10.50
CA SER A 371 3.90 5.70 -10.79
C SER A 371 3.70 4.51 -9.84
N LYS A 372 2.44 4.16 -9.63
CA LYS A 372 2.01 3.06 -8.78
C LYS A 372 1.40 1.98 -9.66
N ARG A 373 2.16 0.89 -9.85
CA ARG A 373 1.71 -0.31 -10.58
C ARG A 373 0.74 -1.16 -9.76
N PHE A 374 0.94 -1.25 -8.44
CA PHE A 374 0.09 -2.00 -7.53
C PHE A 374 -0.73 -1.07 -6.64
N MET A 375 -2.05 -1.14 -6.75
CA MET A 375 -2.99 -0.31 -6.00
C MET A 375 -3.93 -1.20 -5.20
N LEU A 376 -4.06 -0.95 -3.90
CA LEU A 376 -5.08 -1.60 -3.07
C LEU A 376 -6.05 -0.57 -2.51
N HIS A 377 -7.31 -0.69 -2.89
CA HIS A 377 -8.40 0.12 -2.36
C HIS A 377 -9.24 -0.71 -1.39
N TYR A 378 -9.54 -0.11 -0.25
CA TYR A 378 -10.31 -0.73 0.82
C TYR A 378 -11.58 0.10 1.06
N ASN A 379 -12.73 -0.56 1.09
CA ASN A 379 -14.02 0.06 1.34
C ASN A 379 -14.71 -0.57 2.55
N PHE A 380 -15.28 0.26 3.41
CA PHE A 380 -16.00 -0.17 4.61
C PHE A 380 -17.42 0.39 4.61
N PRO A 381 -18.33 -0.22 3.83
CA PRO A 381 -19.71 0.25 3.76
C PRO A 381 -20.43 0.10 5.11
N PRO A 382 -21.37 0.99 5.46
CA PRO A 382 -21.99 1.02 6.79
C PRO A 382 -22.82 -0.25 7.09
N PHE A 383 -23.36 -0.92 6.06
CA PHE A 383 -24.08 -2.17 6.25
C PHE A 383 -23.19 -3.29 6.82
N SER A 384 -21.86 -3.22 6.65
CA SER A 384 -20.92 -4.23 7.16
C SER A 384 -20.89 -4.35 8.69
N VAL A 385 -21.40 -3.32 9.37
CA VAL A 385 -21.59 -3.29 10.83
C VAL A 385 -23.07 -3.15 11.23
N GLY A 386 -24.00 -3.23 10.25
CA GLY A 386 -25.43 -3.08 10.49
C GLY A 386 -25.89 -1.64 10.71
N GLU A 387 -25.12 -0.65 10.27
CA GLU A 387 -25.42 0.78 10.47
C GLU A 387 -25.91 1.46 9.19
N VAL A 388 -26.50 2.66 9.34
CA VAL A 388 -26.86 3.56 8.24
C VAL A 388 -25.86 4.72 8.21
N GLY A 389 -25.30 5.00 7.04
CA GLY A 389 -24.34 6.08 6.86
C GLY A 389 -24.32 6.62 5.44
N PHE A 390 -23.76 7.82 5.26
CA PHE A 390 -23.58 8.41 3.94
C PHE A 390 -22.46 7.71 3.18
N MET A 391 -22.73 7.28 1.95
CA MET A 391 -21.71 6.79 1.01
C MET A 391 -20.96 7.95 0.38
N ARG A 392 -19.93 8.46 1.08
CA ARG A 392 -18.99 9.48 0.59
C ARG A 392 -17.73 8.81 0.00
N GLY A 393 -16.71 9.62 -0.31
CA GLY A 393 -15.38 9.07 -0.60
C GLY A 393 -14.74 8.43 0.63
N PRO A 394 -13.66 7.64 0.45
CA PRO A 394 -13.04 6.89 1.52
C PRO A 394 -12.50 7.82 2.62
N GLY A 395 -12.79 7.47 3.86
CA GLY A 395 -12.28 8.14 5.05
C GLY A 395 -10.83 7.76 5.37
N ARG A 396 -10.27 8.42 6.38
CA ARG A 396 -8.90 8.15 6.84
C ARG A 396 -8.70 6.69 7.28
N ARG A 397 -9.72 6.09 7.93
CA ARG A 397 -9.65 4.70 8.40
C ARG A 397 -9.45 3.72 7.25
N GLU A 398 -10.28 3.87 6.22
CA GLU A 398 -10.28 3.04 5.02
C GLU A 398 -8.95 3.15 4.26
N ILE A 399 -8.45 4.37 4.05
CA ILE A 399 -7.17 4.62 3.38
C ILE A 399 -6.02 3.94 4.14
N GLY A 400 -5.97 4.08 5.47
CA GLY A 400 -4.88 3.44 6.23
C GLY A 400 -5.00 1.92 6.36
N HIS A 401 -6.21 1.35 6.36
CA HIS A 401 -6.36 -0.11 6.26
C HIS A 401 -5.93 -0.64 4.89
N GLY A 402 -6.30 0.08 3.82
CA GLY A 402 -5.84 -0.21 2.46
C GLY A 402 -4.33 -0.17 2.36
N ALA A 403 -3.68 0.89 2.84
CA ALA A 403 -2.23 1.02 2.83
C ALA A 403 -1.50 -0.05 3.66
N LEU A 404 -2.05 -0.46 4.80
CA LEU A 404 -1.49 -1.58 5.58
C LEU A 404 -1.53 -2.88 4.77
N ALA A 405 -2.68 -3.19 4.16
CA ALA A 405 -2.83 -4.40 3.38
C ALA A 405 -1.98 -4.37 2.10
N GLU A 406 -1.90 -3.22 1.45
CA GLU A 406 -1.05 -3.00 0.28
C GLU A 406 0.41 -3.27 0.64
N ARG A 407 0.91 -2.63 1.70
CA ARG A 407 2.29 -2.78 2.15
C ARG A 407 2.64 -4.23 2.49
N ALA A 408 1.70 -4.97 3.09
CA ALA A 408 1.89 -6.38 3.40
C ALA A 408 1.98 -7.27 2.14
N LEU A 409 1.39 -6.87 1.02
CA LEU A 409 1.39 -7.65 -0.23
C LEU A 409 2.51 -7.23 -1.19
N THR A 410 2.91 -5.96 -1.18
CA THR A 410 3.88 -5.39 -2.14
C THR A 410 5.17 -6.22 -2.26
N ALA A 411 5.69 -6.75 -1.15
CA ALA A 411 6.91 -7.56 -1.15
C ALA A 411 6.79 -8.86 -1.97
N LEU A 412 5.56 -9.35 -2.20
CA LEU A 412 5.28 -10.61 -2.89
C LEU A 412 4.60 -10.39 -4.25
N VAL A 413 4.28 -9.14 -4.59
CA VAL A 413 3.74 -8.79 -5.91
C VAL A 413 4.84 -9.03 -6.95
N PRO A 414 4.58 -9.82 -8.01
CA PRO A 414 5.58 -10.08 -9.05
C PRO A 414 6.04 -8.79 -9.73
N ASP A 415 7.30 -8.77 -10.12
CA ASP A 415 7.88 -7.68 -10.91
C ASP A 415 7.20 -7.53 -12.28
N GLU A 416 7.52 -6.44 -12.98
CA GLU A 416 6.95 -6.11 -14.29
C GLU A 416 7.40 -7.10 -15.37
N GLU A 417 8.61 -7.67 -15.27
CA GLU A 417 9.13 -8.63 -16.23
C GLU A 417 8.37 -9.96 -16.19
N ALA A 418 8.09 -10.47 -14.99
CA ALA A 418 7.35 -11.71 -14.77
C ALA A 418 5.84 -11.54 -14.97
N PHE A 419 5.30 -10.34 -14.67
CA PHE A 419 3.88 -10.07 -14.79
C PHE A 419 3.63 -8.62 -15.24
N PRO A 420 3.61 -8.30 -16.55
CA PRO A 420 3.63 -6.93 -17.08
C PRO A 420 2.27 -6.21 -16.99
N TYR A 421 1.58 -6.34 -15.86
CA TYR A 421 0.25 -5.81 -15.61
C TYR A 421 0.26 -4.77 -14.50
N THR A 422 -0.52 -3.73 -14.69
CA THR A 422 -0.99 -2.88 -13.60
C THR A 422 -2.03 -3.65 -12.80
N LEU A 423 -1.93 -3.62 -11.47
CA LEU A 423 -2.72 -4.42 -10.56
C LEU A 423 -3.57 -3.51 -9.69
N ARG A 424 -4.89 -3.59 -9.84
CA ARG A 424 -5.84 -2.94 -8.93
C ARG A 424 -6.59 -4.00 -8.12
N VAL A 425 -6.34 -4.00 -6.81
CA VAL A 425 -7.11 -4.75 -5.82
C VAL A 425 -8.17 -3.83 -5.22
N VAL A 426 -9.39 -4.33 -5.09
CA VAL A 426 -10.46 -3.69 -4.33
C VAL A 426 -10.99 -4.68 -3.31
N SER A 427 -11.01 -4.29 -2.04
CA SER A 427 -11.58 -5.07 -0.95
C SER A 427 -12.81 -4.38 -0.40
N ASP A 428 -13.97 -4.98 -0.64
CA ASP A 428 -15.25 -4.55 -0.09
C ASP A 428 -15.56 -5.38 1.15
N ILE A 429 -15.62 -4.74 2.31
CA ILE A 429 -15.95 -5.41 3.56
C ILE A 429 -17.46 -5.59 3.64
N LEU A 430 -17.91 -6.84 3.68
CA LEU A 430 -19.33 -7.19 3.70
C LEU A 430 -19.85 -7.43 5.11
N GLU A 431 -18.98 -7.90 6.00
CA GLU A 431 -19.23 -8.09 7.43
C GLU A 431 -17.97 -7.72 8.21
N SER A 432 -18.11 -7.14 9.40
CA SER A 432 -16.96 -6.81 10.23
C SER A 432 -17.23 -7.01 11.72
N ASN A 433 -16.58 -8.02 12.30
CA ASN A 433 -16.49 -8.22 13.74
C ASN A 433 -15.05 -8.47 14.21
N GLY A 434 -14.05 -8.05 13.45
CA GLY A 434 -12.65 -8.17 13.84
C GLY A 434 -11.71 -8.09 12.65
N SER A 435 -10.76 -7.16 12.70
CA SER A 435 -9.70 -6.91 11.72
C SER A 435 -10.00 -7.28 10.27
N SER A 436 -10.93 -6.52 9.69
CA SER A 436 -11.22 -6.55 8.26
C SER A 436 -10.00 -6.21 7.40
N SER A 437 -9.03 -5.44 7.89
CA SER A 437 -7.77 -5.20 7.18
C SER A 437 -6.93 -6.47 6.99
N MET A 438 -6.92 -7.39 7.95
CA MET A 438 -6.24 -8.67 7.80
C MET A 438 -7.02 -9.65 6.92
N ALA A 439 -8.36 -9.59 6.96
CA ALA A 439 -9.20 -10.30 5.98
C ALA A 439 -8.93 -9.82 4.54
N THR A 440 -8.71 -8.51 4.35
CA THR A 440 -8.29 -7.93 3.07
C THR A 440 -6.96 -8.49 2.59
N VAL A 441 -5.94 -8.61 3.46
CA VAL A 441 -4.65 -9.21 3.08
C VAL A 441 -4.84 -10.64 2.56
N CYS A 442 -5.56 -11.47 3.32
CA CYS A 442 -5.82 -12.85 2.93
C CYS A 442 -6.62 -12.94 1.63
N GLY A 443 -7.72 -12.20 1.53
CA GLY A 443 -8.57 -12.17 0.34
C GLY A 443 -7.85 -11.63 -0.90
N ALA A 444 -6.98 -10.64 -0.74
CA ALA A 444 -6.19 -10.09 -1.84
C ALA A 444 -5.11 -11.06 -2.32
N SER A 445 -4.44 -11.77 -1.41
CA SER A 445 -3.51 -12.84 -1.79
C SER A 445 -4.21 -13.90 -2.64
N LEU A 446 -5.39 -14.36 -2.21
CA LEU A 446 -6.21 -15.32 -2.97
C LEU A 446 -6.67 -14.76 -4.31
N ALA A 447 -7.20 -13.53 -4.33
CA ALA A 447 -7.72 -12.91 -5.55
C ALA A 447 -6.63 -12.61 -6.59
N LEU A 448 -5.41 -12.28 -6.16
CA LEU A 448 -4.25 -12.11 -7.05
C LEU A 448 -3.86 -13.44 -7.70
N MET A 449 -3.81 -14.52 -6.92
CA MET A 449 -3.55 -15.86 -7.41
C MET A 449 -4.67 -16.35 -8.34
N ASP A 450 -5.94 -16.02 -8.02
CA ASP A 450 -7.12 -16.28 -8.87
C ASP A 450 -7.08 -15.50 -10.18
N ALA A 451 -6.47 -14.31 -10.19
CA ALA A 451 -6.25 -13.52 -11.41
C ALA A 451 -5.11 -14.05 -12.30
N GLY A 452 -4.37 -15.04 -11.81
CA GLY A 452 -3.20 -15.60 -12.49
C GLY A 452 -1.90 -14.81 -12.28
N ALA A 453 -1.86 -13.92 -11.27
CA ALA A 453 -0.60 -13.31 -10.86
C ALA A 453 0.31 -14.40 -10.25
N PRO A 454 1.57 -14.54 -10.72
CA PRO A 454 2.48 -15.59 -10.26
C PRO A 454 3.06 -15.29 -8.86
N MET A 455 2.19 -15.16 -7.86
CA MET A 455 2.57 -15.00 -6.46
C MET A 455 3.37 -16.22 -6.00
N VAL A 456 4.54 -15.99 -5.41
CA VAL A 456 5.43 -17.07 -4.93
C VAL A 456 4.89 -17.79 -3.70
N SER A 457 4.08 -17.10 -2.88
CA SER A 457 3.49 -17.64 -1.65
C SER A 457 2.20 -16.91 -1.28
N HIS A 458 1.39 -17.53 -0.41
CA HIS A 458 0.29 -16.84 0.25
C HIS A 458 0.80 -15.85 1.30
N VAL A 459 0.15 -14.69 1.37
CA VAL A 459 0.33 -13.73 2.46
C VAL A 459 -0.90 -13.80 3.36
N GLY A 460 -0.71 -14.29 4.58
CA GLY A 460 -1.75 -14.36 5.60
C GLY A 460 -1.63 -13.23 6.61
N GLY A 461 -2.77 -12.83 7.20
CA GLY A 461 -2.84 -11.78 8.21
C GLY A 461 -3.65 -12.19 9.45
N VAL A 462 -3.12 -11.90 10.64
CA VAL A 462 -3.80 -12.13 11.91
C VAL A 462 -3.84 -10.86 12.75
N ALA A 463 -4.94 -10.66 13.47
CA ALA A 463 -5.04 -9.61 14.47
C ALA A 463 -4.98 -10.19 15.86
N MET A 464 -4.29 -9.48 16.72
CA MET A 464 -3.91 -9.91 18.06
C MET A 464 -4.29 -8.81 19.03
N GLY A 465 -4.62 -9.19 20.26
CA GLY A 465 -4.90 -8.25 21.33
C GLY A 465 -4.18 -8.62 22.62
N LEU A 466 -4.12 -7.66 23.52
CA LEU A 466 -3.64 -7.84 24.88
C LEU A 466 -4.62 -7.18 25.85
N VAL A 467 -4.96 -7.89 26.91
CA VAL A 467 -5.56 -7.29 28.11
C VAL A 467 -4.52 -7.38 29.23
N LEU A 468 -4.29 -6.29 29.94
CA LEU A 468 -3.27 -6.15 30.97
C LEU A 468 -3.84 -5.41 32.19
N GLU A 469 -3.70 -5.97 33.39
CA GLU A 469 -4.01 -5.28 34.65
C GLU A 469 -2.95 -5.65 35.70
N GLY A 470 -2.13 -4.68 36.10
CA GLY A 470 -1.00 -4.91 37.00
C GLY A 470 0.02 -5.88 36.41
N LYS A 471 0.06 -7.11 36.92
CA LYS A 471 0.95 -8.19 36.42
C LYS A 471 0.20 -9.24 35.61
N ASP A 472 -1.12 -9.27 35.68
CA ASP A 472 -1.95 -10.26 34.99
C ASP A 472 -2.20 -9.79 33.57
N TYR A 473 -2.01 -10.69 32.60
CA TYR A 473 -2.24 -10.38 31.20
C TYR A 473 -2.78 -11.57 30.41
N ALA A 474 -3.45 -11.27 29.29
CA ALA A 474 -3.98 -12.25 28.35
C ALA A 474 -3.68 -11.82 26.91
N ILE A 475 -2.97 -12.65 26.15
CA ILE A 475 -2.70 -12.45 24.72
C ILE A 475 -3.77 -13.18 23.92
N LEU A 476 -4.49 -12.44 23.08
CA LEU A 476 -5.63 -12.93 22.32
C LEU A 476 -5.27 -13.02 20.83
N THR A 477 -5.58 -14.16 20.20
CA THR A 477 -5.46 -14.38 18.76
C THR A 477 -6.81 -14.21 18.08
N ASP A 478 -6.78 -13.59 16.90
CA ASP A 478 -7.94 -13.29 16.06
C ASP A 478 -9.03 -12.54 16.85
N ILE A 479 -8.66 -11.35 17.31
CA ILE A 479 -9.54 -10.53 18.15
C ILE A 479 -10.83 -10.11 17.44
N ALA A 480 -11.91 -10.10 18.22
CA ALA A 480 -13.20 -9.54 17.85
C ALA A 480 -13.28 -8.04 18.13
N GLY A 481 -14.31 -7.35 17.60
CA GLY A 481 -14.45 -5.90 17.76
C GLY A 481 -14.52 -5.43 19.22
N ALA A 482 -15.16 -6.21 20.10
CA ALA A 482 -15.19 -5.90 21.54
C ALA A 482 -13.81 -6.06 22.20
N GLU A 483 -13.05 -7.08 21.78
CA GLU A 483 -11.71 -7.37 22.32
C GLU A 483 -10.68 -6.31 21.89
N ASP A 484 -10.83 -5.75 20.68
CA ASP A 484 -10.09 -4.57 20.23
C ASP A 484 -10.45 -3.32 21.05
N HIS A 485 -11.74 -3.09 21.28
CA HIS A 485 -12.21 -1.89 21.97
C HIS A 485 -11.73 -1.81 23.43
N TYR A 486 -11.90 -2.90 24.19
CA TYR A 486 -11.54 -2.97 25.62
C TYR A 486 -10.11 -3.49 25.88
N GLY A 487 -9.40 -3.96 24.84
CA GLY A 487 -8.00 -4.37 24.94
C GLY A 487 -7.06 -3.18 25.13
N ASP A 488 -5.93 -3.44 25.76
CA ASP A 488 -4.88 -2.47 26.07
C ASP A 488 -3.81 -2.36 24.96
N MET A 489 -3.75 -3.35 24.08
CA MET A 489 -3.01 -3.29 22.82
C MET A 489 -3.76 -4.07 21.75
N ASP A 490 -3.79 -3.53 20.54
CA ASP A 490 -4.15 -4.25 19.34
C ASP A 490 -2.97 -4.24 18.36
N PHE A 491 -2.64 -5.40 17.80
CA PHE A 491 -1.66 -5.45 16.73
C PHE A 491 -2.01 -6.44 15.64
N LYS A 492 -1.50 -6.16 14.46
CA LYS A 492 -1.83 -6.83 13.21
C LYS A 492 -0.53 -7.28 12.58
N VAL A 493 -0.40 -8.57 12.32
CA VAL A 493 0.78 -9.17 11.72
C VAL A 493 0.37 -9.84 10.41
N ALA A 494 1.02 -9.43 9.34
CA ALA A 494 0.87 -10.01 8.02
C ALA A 494 2.22 -10.51 7.50
N GLY A 495 2.20 -11.56 6.70
CA GLY A 495 3.41 -12.18 6.19
C GLY A 495 3.16 -13.54 5.59
N THR A 496 4.25 -14.18 5.23
CA THR A 496 4.28 -15.51 4.63
C THR A 496 4.71 -16.53 5.69
N ARG A 497 5.07 -17.74 5.24
CA ARG A 497 5.72 -18.73 6.11
C ARG A 497 7.15 -18.32 6.48
N ASP A 498 7.81 -17.56 5.61
CA ASP A 498 9.22 -17.24 5.71
C ASP A 498 9.47 -15.98 6.56
N GLY A 499 8.51 -15.06 6.62
CA GLY A 499 8.61 -13.91 7.52
C GLY A 499 7.43 -12.95 7.49
N ILE A 500 7.61 -11.84 8.19
CA ILE A 500 6.68 -10.71 8.28
C ILE A 500 6.86 -9.81 7.06
N THR A 501 5.74 -9.37 6.49
CA THR A 501 5.69 -8.39 5.40
C THR A 501 5.01 -7.09 5.82
N GLY A 502 4.15 -7.15 6.85
CA GLY A 502 3.49 -5.99 7.41
C GLY A 502 3.23 -6.16 8.91
N LEU A 503 3.46 -5.10 9.68
CA LEU A 503 3.15 -5.04 11.11
C LEU A 503 2.49 -3.71 11.42
N GLN A 504 1.46 -3.73 12.26
CA GLN A 504 0.89 -2.52 12.84
C GLN A 504 0.58 -2.80 14.31
N MET A 505 1.03 -1.96 15.23
CA MET A 505 0.72 -2.06 16.66
C MET A 505 0.20 -0.72 17.16
N ASP A 506 -0.87 -0.75 17.94
CA ASP A 506 -1.41 0.37 18.68
C ASP A 506 -1.55 -0.05 20.15
N ILE A 507 -0.88 0.70 21.03
CA ILE A 507 -0.78 0.39 22.46
C ILE A 507 -1.45 1.53 23.22
N LYS A 508 -2.46 1.20 24.01
CA LYS A 508 -3.24 2.17 24.80
C LYS A 508 -2.68 2.37 26.21
N VAL A 509 -1.78 1.49 26.66
CA VAL A 509 -1.17 1.56 28.01
C VAL A 509 0.36 1.63 27.94
N PRO A 510 1.02 2.52 28.71
CA PRO A 510 2.43 2.85 28.48
C PRO A 510 3.49 1.78 28.83
N ASN A 511 3.16 0.52 29.08
CA ASN A 511 4.04 -0.40 29.82
C ASN A 511 4.15 -1.85 29.28
N ILE A 512 4.10 -2.04 27.96
CA ILE A 512 4.29 -3.39 27.40
C ILE A 512 5.78 -3.74 27.37
N THR A 513 6.14 -4.84 28.05
CA THR A 513 7.53 -5.32 28.12
C THR A 513 7.94 -6.05 26.84
N THR A 514 9.25 -6.06 26.55
CA THR A 514 9.82 -6.85 25.44
C THR A 514 9.44 -8.32 25.50
N SER A 515 9.38 -8.92 26.70
CA SER A 515 8.99 -10.33 26.86
C SER A 515 7.54 -10.59 26.42
N ILE A 516 6.61 -9.70 26.77
CA ILE A 516 5.21 -9.80 26.33
C ILE A 516 5.13 -9.63 24.80
N MET A 517 5.86 -8.67 24.23
CA MET A 517 5.89 -8.50 22.76
C MET A 517 6.41 -9.74 22.05
N LYS A 518 7.47 -10.37 22.57
CA LYS A 518 8.04 -11.59 22.00
C LYS A 518 7.04 -12.75 22.04
N GLU A 519 6.37 -12.95 23.17
CA GLU A 519 5.33 -13.98 23.31
C GLU A 519 4.17 -13.72 22.34
N ALA A 520 3.74 -12.45 22.24
CA ALA A 520 2.65 -12.05 21.37
C ALA A 520 2.98 -12.24 19.88
N LEU A 521 4.19 -11.89 19.44
CA LEU A 521 4.65 -12.11 18.07
C LEU A 521 4.73 -13.60 17.72
N GLU A 522 5.19 -14.45 18.63
CA GLU A 522 5.25 -15.90 18.40
C GLU A 522 3.85 -16.53 18.36
N GLN A 523 2.92 -16.09 19.21
CA GLN A 523 1.51 -16.49 19.10
C GLN A 523 0.87 -16.00 17.79
N ALA A 524 1.21 -14.77 17.35
CA ALA A 524 0.78 -14.24 16.06
C ALA A 524 1.33 -15.06 14.89
N ARG A 525 2.60 -15.50 14.97
CA ARG A 525 3.23 -16.35 13.96
C ARG A 525 2.44 -17.65 13.79
N ARG A 526 2.13 -18.36 14.89
CA ARG A 526 1.30 -19.57 14.83
C ARG A 526 -0.07 -19.31 14.22
N GLY A 527 -0.72 -18.22 14.61
CA GLY A 527 -2.02 -17.85 14.06
C GLY A 527 -1.97 -17.52 12.56
N ARG A 528 -0.95 -16.78 12.12
CA ARG A 528 -0.67 -16.47 10.71
C ARG A 528 -0.49 -17.75 9.89
N LEU A 529 0.32 -18.68 10.38
CA LEU A 529 0.58 -19.96 9.69
C LEU A 529 -0.69 -20.81 9.55
N PHE A 530 -1.51 -20.88 10.61
CA PHE A 530 -2.81 -21.58 10.54
C PHE A 530 -3.73 -21.01 9.44
N ILE A 531 -3.78 -19.68 9.31
CA ILE A 531 -4.58 -19.02 8.26
C ILE A 531 -4.01 -19.32 6.87
N ILE A 532 -2.68 -19.28 6.73
CA ILE A 532 -1.99 -19.63 5.48
C ILE A 532 -2.29 -21.10 5.11
N ASP A 533 -2.31 -22.03 6.06
CA ASP A 533 -2.67 -23.43 5.80
C ASP A 533 -4.09 -23.52 5.23
N LYS A 534 -5.07 -22.78 5.79
CA LYS A 534 -6.43 -22.72 5.24
C LYS A 534 -6.51 -22.12 3.84
N MET A 535 -5.72 -21.09 3.56
CA MET A 535 -5.63 -20.48 2.23
C MET A 535 -5.03 -21.45 1.22
N GLN A 536 -3.95 -22.15 1.60
CA GLN A 536 -3.28 -23.16 0.80
C GLN A 536 -4.20 -24.35 0.48
N ASP A 537 -5.02 -24.79 1.43
CA ASP A 537 -6.02 -25.84 1.23
C ASP A 537 -7.07 -25.41 0.17
N ALA A 538 -7.49 -24.14 0.20
CA ALA A 538 -8.49 -23.61 -0.72
C ALA A 538 -7.92 -23.31 -2.12
N MET A 539 -6.68 -22.82 -2.20
CA MET A 539 -6.02 -22.47 -3.46
C MET A 539 -4.52 -22.80 -3.43
N PRO A 540 -4.11 -24.03 -3.76
CA PRO A 540 -2.73 -24.44 -3.56
C PRO A 540 -1.69 -23.69 -4.41
N GLN A 541 -2.08 -23.21 -5.59
CA GLN A 541 -1.20 -22.54 -6.54
C GLN A 541 -1.97 -21.46 -7.32
N PRO A 542 -1.28 -20.43 -7.84
CA PRO A 542 -1.89 -19.46 -8.76
C PRO A 542 -2.49 -20.14 -9.98
N LYS A 543 -3.56 -19.56 -10.53
CA LYS A 543 -4.08 -20.01 -11.83
C LYS A 543 -3.02 -19.79 -12.90
N THR A 544 -2.82 -20.78 -13.77
CA THR A 544 -1.87 -20.66 -14.89
C THR A 544 -2.42 -19.83 -16.05
N SER A 545 -3.75 -19.70 -16.15
CA SER A 545 -4.42 -18.91 -17.16
C SER A 545 -4.93 -17.60 -16.58
N ILE A 546 -4.68 -16.51 -17.30
CA ILE A 546 -5.30 -15.21 -17.05
C ILE A 546 -6.75 -15.22 -17.59
N SER A 547 -7.66 -14.51 -16.92
CA SER A 547 -9.05 -14.33 -17.35
C SER A 547 -9.16 -13.89 -18.82
N GLN A 548 -10.13 -14.46 -19.55
CA GLN A 548 -10.42 -14.06 -20.94
C GLN A 548 -10.88 -12.60 -21.08
N TYR A 549 -11.35 -11.99 -19.99
CA TYR A 549 -11.78 -10.60 -19.96
C TYR A 549 -10.62 -9.64 -19.68
N ALA A 550 -9.48 -10.16 -19.20
CA ALA A 550 -8.30 -9.35 -18.99
C ALA A 550 -7.62 -9.04 -20.33
N PRO A 551 -6.94 -7.88 -20.43
CA PRO A 551 -6.07 -7.63 -21.56
C PRO A 551 -4.97 -8.70 -21.59
N ARG A 552 -4.76 -9.36 -22.72
CA ARG A 552 -3.55 -10.16 -22.95
C ARG A 552 -2.47 -9.24 -23.44
N ILE A 553 -1.32 -9.25 -22.76
CA ILE A 553 -0.16 -8.44 -23.12
C ILE A 553 0.82 -9.35 -23.84
N TYR A 554 1.07 -9.03 -25.10
CA TYR A 554 2.07 -9.69 -25.92
C TYR A 554 3.30 -8.80 -25.99
N THR A 555 4.44 -9.34 -25.58
CA THR A 555 5.70 -8.61 -25.59
C THR A 555 6.55 -9.07 -26.77
N MET A 556 7.13 -8.12 -27.50
CA MET A 556 8.16 -8.38 -28.49
C MET A 556 9.29 -7.37 -28.34
N THR A 557 10.51 -7.75 -28.73
CA THR A 557 11.66 -6.85 -28.74
C THR A 557 12.01 -6.48 -30.16
N ILE A 558 12.15 -5.19 -30.41
CA ILE A 558 12.59 -4.62 -31.69
C ILE A 558 13.97 -3.97 -31.52
N PRO A 559 14.75 -3.83 -32.60
CA PRO A 559 16.00 -3.06 -32.55
C PRO A 559 15.74 -1.60 -32.12
N GLN A 560 16.61 -1.03 -31.28
CA GLN A 560 16.42 0.33 -30.76
C GLN A 560 16.37 1.41 -31.85
N ASP A 561 17.11 1.22 -32.94
CA ASP A 561 17.08 2.11 -34.10
C ASP A 561 15.72 2.09 -34.83
N LYS A 562 14.92 1.03 -34.65
CA LYS A 562 13.60 0.83 -35.25
C LYS A 562 12.43 1.37 -34.43
N ILE A 563 12.66 1.82 -33.19
CA ILE A 563 11.64 2.46 -32.35
C ILE A 563 11.01 3.66 -33.09
N ARG A 564 11.84 4.46 -33.78
CA ARG A 564 11.39 5.63 -34.55
C ARG A 564 10.46 5.27 -35.70
N ASP A 565 10.66 4.12 -36.32
CA ASP A 565 9.86 3.65 -37.46
C ASP A 565 8.47 3.20 -36.99
N VAL A 566 8.37 2.55 -35.82
CA VAL A 566 7.11 2.11 -35.20
C VAL A 566 6.29 3.28 -34.69
N ILE A 567 6.90 4.25 -34.03
CA ILE A 567 6.21 5.46 -33.55
C ILE A 567 5.81 6.34 -34.75
N GLY A 568 6.75 6.53 -35.68
CA GLY A 568 6.61 7.40 -36.83
C GLY A 568 6.56 8.90 -36.47
N PRO A 569 6.57 9.80 -37.47
CA PRO A 569 6.54 11.24 -37.23
C PRO A 569 5.32 11.67 -36.42
N GLY A 570 5.55 12.24 -35.24
CA GLY A 570 4.48 12.71 -34.34
C GLY A 570 3.57 11.59 -33.80
N GLY A 571 4.02 10.33 -33.80
CA GLY A 571 3.22 9.19 -33.36
C GLY A 571 2.17 8.72 -34.38
N LYS A 572 2.27 9.16 -35.64
CA LYS A 572 1.26 8.85 -36.67
C LYS A 572 1.15 7.37 -36.99
N VAL A 573 2.28 6.65 -37.02
CA VAL A 573 2.30 5.22 -37.40
C VAL A 573 1.69 4.39 -36.28
N ILE A 574 2.18 4.55 -35.04
CA ILE A 574 1.65 3.83 -33.88
C ILE A 574 0.15 4.10 -33.66
N ARG A 575 -0.31 5.36 -33.80
CA ARG A 575 -1.75 5.68 -33.75
C ARG A 575 -2.54 5.01 -34.87
N GLY A 576 -1.98 4.91 -36.06
CA GLY A 576 -2.59 4.19 -37.18
C GLY A 576 -2.74 2.69 -36.91
N ILE A 577 -1.74 2.06 -36.26
CA ILE A 577 -1.84 0.65 -35.85
C ILE A 577 -2.94 0.48 -34.79
N ILE A 578 -2.96 1.35 -33.78
CA ILE A 578 -3.98 1.38 -32.72
C ILE A 578 -5.38 1.55 -33.32
N GLU A 579 -5.57 2.49 -34.25
CA GLU A 579 -6.87 2.74 -34.91
C GLU A 579 -7.34 1.54 -35.76
N GLN A 580 -6.41 0.87 -36.46
CA GLN A 580 -6.74 -0.28 -37.32
C GLN A 580 -7.01 -1.59 -36.59
N THR A 581 -6.51 -1.71 -35.36
CA THR A 581 -6.53 -2.98 -34.60
C THR A 581 -7.28 -2.87 -33.27
N GLY A 582 -7.52 -1.65 -32.76
CA GLY A 582 -8.16 -1.43 -31.47
C GLY A 582 -7.34 -1.91 -30.26
N VAL A 583 -6.06 -2.21 -30.45
CA VAL A 583 -5.15 -2.66 -29.36
C VAL A 583 -4.50 -1.44 -28.69
N LYS A 584 -3.99 -1.63 -27.48
CA LYS A 584 -3.07 -0.67 -26.87
C LYS A 584 -1.63 -1.09 -27.18
N ILE A 585 -0.78 -0.13 -27.51
CA ILE A 585 0.63 -0.36 -27.81
C ILE A 585 1.46 0.58 -26.95
N ASP A 586 2.39 0.02 -26.21
CA ASP A 586 3.39 0.74 -25.44
C ASP A 586 4.78 0.35 -25.93
N VAL A 587 5.68 1.33 -26.11
CA VAL A 587 7.01 1.14 -26.68
C VAL A 587 8.03 1.76 -25.75
N GLU A 588 8.90 0.91 -25.20
CA GLU A 588 9.97 1.29 -24.30
C GLU A 588 11.22 1.75 -25.06
N ASP A 589 11.99 2.64 -24.43
CA ASP A 589 13.26 3.16 -24.99
C ASP A 589 14.32 2.06 -25.19
N ASN A 590 14.17 0.93 -24.50
CA ASN A 590 15.06 -0.22 -24.66
C ASN A 590 14.70 -1.10 -25.89
N GLY A 591 13.60 -0.81 -26.60
CA GLY A 591 13.11 -1.58 -27.75
C GLY A 591 12.06 -2.63 -27.40
N THR A 592 11.59 -2.70 -26.15
CA THR A 592 10.49 -3.59 -25.76
C THR A 592 9.15 -2.99 -26.19
N VAL A 593 8.31 -3.77 -26.84
CA VAL A 593 6.98 -3.35 -27.29
C VAL A 593 5.92 -4.25 -26.65
N HIS A 594 5.00 -3.64 -25.92
CA HIS A 594 3.85 -4.30 -25.31
C HIS A 594 2.60 -4.03 -26.14
N VAL A 595 1.99 -5.10 -26.67
CA VAL A 595 0.71 -5.04 -27.38
C VAL A 595 -0.37 -5.66 -26.49
N ALA A 596 -1.30 -4.85 -26.00
CA ALA A 596 -2.36 -5.29 -25.10
C ALA A 596 -3.72 -5.31 -25.81
N SER A 597 -4.42 -6.46 -25.76
CA SER A 597 -5.78 -6.60 -26.26
C SER A 597 -6.53 -7.75 -25.58
N SER A 598 -7.86 -7.62 -25.46
CA SER A 598 -8.74 -8.73 -25.09
C SER A 598 -9.07 -9.65 -26.26
N ASP A 599 -8.85 -9.23 -27.51
CA ASP A 599 -9.00 -10.04 -28.72
C ASP A 599 -7.63 -10.45 -29.28
N GLU A 600 -7.37 -11.76 -29.26
CA GLU A 600 -6.13 -12.34 -29.76
C GLU A 600 -5.92 -12.07 -31.26
N THR A 601 -7.00 -11.98 -32.04
CA THR A 601 -6.91 -11.74 -33.48
C THR A 601 -6.36 -10.35 -33.78
N SER A 602 -6.91 -9.35 -33.09
CA SER A 602 -6.45 -7.96 -33.14
C SER A 602 -5.00 -7.81 -32.66
N ALA A 603 -4.62 -8.46 -31.57
CA ALA A 603 -3.24 -8.46 -31.08
C ALA A 603 -2.25 -9.04 -32.09
N ARG A 604 -2.54 -10.21 -32.66
CA ARG A 604 -1.68 -10.84 -33.68
C ARG A 604 -1.52 -9.95 -34.91
N LYS A 605 -2.59 -9.27 -35.34
CA LYS A 605 -2.52 -8.32 -36.46
C LYS A 605 -1.59 -7.15 -36.15
N ALA A 606 -1.67 -6.58 -34.94
CA ALA A 606 -0.77 -5.51 -34.53
C ALA A 606 0.69 -5.97 -34.43
N LEU A 607 0.95 -7.13 -33.83
CA LEU A 607 2.28 -7.73 -33.76
C LEU A 607 2.87 -7.97 -35.16
N GLN A 608 2.05 -8.43 -36.12
CA GLN A 608 2.48 -8.62 -37.50
C GLN A 608 2.87 -7.29 -38.15
N ILE A 609 2.05 -6.24 -38.00
CA ILE A 609 2.36 -4.92 -38.56
C ILE A 609 3.67 -4.37 -37.98
N ILE A 610 3.86 -4.49 -36.66
CA ILE A 610 5.09 -4.05 -36.00
C ILE A 610 6.29 -4.88 -36.50
N SER A 611 6.15 -6.19 -36.59
CA SER A 611 7.19 -7.07 -37.13
C SER A 611 7.55 -6.74 -38.58
N ASP A 612 6.58 -6.33 -39.41
CA ASP A 612 6.80 -5.97 -40.80
C ASP A 612 7.54 -4.63 -40.93
N ILE A 613 7.21 -3.65 -40.06
CA ILE A 613 7.89 -2.35 -39.99
C ILE A 613 9.33 -2.51 -39.48
N THR A 614 9.53 -3.40 -38.50
CA THR A 614 10.81 -3.60 -37.83
C THR A 614 11.66 -4.71 -38.44
N ALA A 615 11.17 -5.33 -39.51
CA ALA A 615 11.89 -6.39 -40.20
C ALA A 615 13.26 -5.89 -40.68
N VAL A 616 14.31 -6.59 -40.26
CA VAL A 616 15.68 -6.35 -40.71
C VAL A 616 16.01 -7.39 -41.77
N ALA A 617 16.64 -6.94 -42.86
CA ALA A 617 17.14 -7.85 -43.88
C ALA A 617 18.26 -8.73 -43.30
N GLU A 618 18.16 -10.04 -43.48
CA GLU A 618 19.20 -10.98 -43.06
C GLU A 618 20.00 -11.44 -44.28
N VAL A 619 21.33 -11.36 -44.19
CA VAL A 619 22.22 -11.88 -45.23
C VAL A 619 21.97 -13.38 -45.42
N GLY A 620 21.70 -13.79 -46.65
CA GLY A 620 21.42 -15.17 -47.02
C GLY A 620 19.93 -15.55 -47.02
N LYS A 621 19.02 -14.68 -46.57
CA LYS A 621 17.57 -14.94 -46.60
C LYS A 621 16.95 -14.48 -47.91
N THR A 622 15.88 -15.16 -48.33
CA THR A 622 15.13 -14.84 -49.56
C THR A 622 13.83 -14.11 -49.21
N TYR A 623 13.56 -13.01 -49.91
CA TYR A 623 12.38 -12.18 -49.73
C TYR A 623 11.60 -12.05 -51.04
N LEU A 624 10.28 -11.92 -50.95
CA LEU A 624 9.44 -11.52 -52.07
C LEU A 624 9.39 -10.00 -52.12
N GLY A 625 10.11 -9.39 -53.05
CA GLY A 625 10.22 -7.95 -53.16
C GLY A 625 9.52 -7.40 -54.40
N LYS A 626 9.08 -6.14 -54.32
CA LYS A 626 8.45 -5.43 -55.43
C LYS A 626 9.47 -4.51 -56.10
N VAL A 627 9.58 -4.56 -57.43
CA VAL A 627 10.43 -3.64 -58.19
C VAL A 627 9.83 -2.23 -58.12
N VAL A 628 10.50 -1.32 -57.42
CA VAL A 628 10.04 0.08 -57.25
C VAL A 628 10.54 0.96 -58.38
N ARG A 629 11.80 0.78 -58.79
CA ARG A 629 12.44 1.61 -59.81
C ARG A 629 13.50 0.84 -60.57
N LEU A 630 13.52 1.01 -61.89
CA LEU A 630 14.58 0.49 -62.76
C LEU A 630 15.66 1.55 -63.02
N VAL A 631 16.92 1.13 -63.06
CA VAL A 631 18.07 1.97 -63.43
C VAL A 631 18.98 1.20 -64.40
N ASP A 632 19.85 1.88 -65.14
CA ASP A 632 20.65 1.24 -66.19
C ASP A 632 21.57 0.11 -65.67
N PHE A 633 21.96 0.18 -64.40
CA PHE A 633 22.84 -0.79 -63.75
C PHE A 633 22.12 -1.80 -62.84
N GLY A 634 20.78 -1.79 -62.77
CA GLY A 634 20.02 -2.72 -61.93
C GLY A 634 18.59 -2.29 -61.63
N ALA A 635 18.01 -2.87 -60.58
CA ALA A 635 16.66 -2.55 -60.10
C ALA A 635 16.69 -2.29 -58.60
N PHE A 636 15.93 -1.29 -58.14
CA PHE A 636 15.61 -1.13 -56.72
C PHE A 636 14.37 -1.95 -56.41
N VAL A 637 14.53 -2.89 -55.47
CA VAL A 637 13.49 -3.83 -55.06
C VAL A 637 13.19 -3.58 -53.59
N GLU A 638 11.96 -3.21 -53.30
CA GLU A 638 11.46 -3.04 -51.94
C GLU A 638 11.18 -4.43 -51.36
N ILE A 639 11.91 -4.79 -50.30
CA ILE A 639 11.79 -6.08 -49.62
C ILE A 639 10.91 -6.00 -48.37
N PHE A 640 10.84 -4.83 -47.75
CA PHE A 640 9.94 -4.46 -46.65
C PHE A 640 9.49 -3.02 -46.87
N PRO A 641 8.35 -2.58 -46.31
CA PRO A 641 7.89 -1.20 -46.45
C PRO A 641 8.99 -0.18 -46.13
N GLY A 642 9.41 0.61 -47.12
CA GLY A 642 10.46 1.63 -46.97
C GLY A 642 11.91 1.12 -46.95
N THR A 643 12.14 -0.18 -47.20
CA THR A 643 13.49 -0.78 -47.28
C THR A 643 13.77 -1.30 -48.69
N ASP A 644 14.60 -0.54 -49.43
CA ASP A 644 15.01 -0.87 -50.79
C ASP A 644 16.38 -1.57 -50.80
N GLY A 645 16.46 -2.67 -51.54
CA GLY A 645 17.74 -3.29 -51.91
C GLY A 645 18.06 -3.10 -53.39
N LEU A 646 19.36 -3.02 -53.71
CA LEU A 646 19.84 -2.94 -55.08
C LEU A 646 20.06 -4.35 -55.65
N LEU A 647 19.26 -4.70 -56.64
CA LEU A 647 19.47 -5.86 -57.49
C LEU A 647 20.31 -5.43 -58.70
N HIS A 648 21.62 -5.67 -58.64
CA HIS A 648 22.54 -5.30 -59.71
C HIS A 648 22.29 -6.12 -60.99
N ILE A 649 22.53 -5.55 -62.17
CA ILE A 649 22.25 -6.19 -63.47
C ILE A 649 22.91 -7.59 -63.63
N SER A 650 24.07 -7.81 -63.00
CA SER A 650 24.77 -9.10 -63.01
C SER A 650 24.09 -10.20 -62.18
N GLU A 651 23.16 -9.83 -61.29
CA GLU A 651 22.51 -10.69 -60.32
C GLU A 651 21.01 -10.93 -60.63
N ILE A 652 20.51 -10.44 -61.77
CA ILE A 652 19.11 -10.58 -62.19
C ILE A 652 18.82 -11.98 -62.77
N ALA A 653 19.66 -12.49 -63.66
CA ALA A 653 19.45 -13.80 -64.31
C ALA A 653 20.76 -14.59 -64.48
N GLU A 654 20.66 -15.88 -64.83
CA GLU A 654 21.84 -16.74 -65.05
C GLU A 654 22.59 -16.42 -66.36
N ASN A 655 21.84 -15.99 -67.37
CA ASN A 655 22.29 -15.56 -68.69
C ASN A 655 22.70 -14.07 -68.69
N ARG A 656 23.55 -13.68 -69.65
CA ARG A 656 23.99 -12.29 -69.78
C ARG A 656 22.88 -11.45 -70.40
N ILE A 657 22.35 -10.50 -69.64
CA ILE A 657 21.31 -9.57 -70.07
C ILE A 657 21.97 -8.29 -70.58
N ARG A 658 21.40 -7.66 -71.62
CA ARG A 658 21.88 -6.36 -72.15
C ARG A 658 21.22 -5.18 -71.45
N GLU A 659 19.92 -5.25 -71.20
CA GLU A 659 19.17 -4.21 -70.50
C GLU A 659 18.30 -4.80 -69.37
N VAL A 660 18.19 -4.09 -68.25
CA VAL A 660 17.38 -4.52 -67.09
C VAL A 660 15.90 -4.72 -67.47
N ARG A 661 15.40 -3.92 -68.42
CA ARG A 661 14.02 -3.94 -68.91
C ARG A 661 13.64 -5.22 -69.66
N ASP A 662 14.61 -6.00 -70.09
CA ASP A 662 14.37 -7.29 -70.76
C ASP A 662 13.79 -8.33 -69.80
N GLU A 663 14.08 -8.20 -68.50
CA GLU A 663 13.79 -9.23 -67.48
C GLU A 663 12.90 -8.74 -66.33
N LEU A 664 12.78 -7.42 -66.14
CA LEU A 664 12.05 -6.81 -65.03
C LEU A 664 11.22 -5.61 -65.50
N LYS A 665 10.02 -5.47 -64.95
CA LYS A 665 9.18 -4.27 -65.06
C LYS A 665 8.97 -3.63 -63.70
N GLU A 666 8.77 -2.32 -63.68
CA GLU A 666 8.35 -1.63 -62.46
C GLU A 666 6.99 -2.18 -62.01
N GLY A 667 6.90 -2.51 -60.72
CA GLY A 667 5.75 -3.17 -60.12
C GLY A 667 5.83 -4.69 -60.06
N ASP A 668 6.79 -5.35 -60.71
CA ASP A 668 6.94 -6.80 -60.66
C ASP A 668 7.26 -7.30 -59.24
N GLN A 669 6.65 -8.42 -58.84
CA GLN A 669 6.98 -9.14 -57.62
C GLN A 669 7.97 -10.26 -57.92
N ILE A 670 9.16 -10.20 -57.35
CA ILE A 670 10.26 -11.14 -57.60
C ILE A 670 10.87 -11.66 -56.30
N LEU A 671 11.28 -12.93 -56.29
CA LEU A 671 12.06 -13.49 -55.19
C LEU A 671 13.53 -13.08 -55.32
N VAL A 672 14.07 -12.50 -54.27
CA VAL A 672 15.44 -11.96 -54.20
C VAL A 672 16.12 -12.41 -52.91
N LYS A 673 17.39 -12.83 -53.00
CA LYS A 673 18.22 -13.22 -51.85
C LYS A 673 19.13 -12.07 -51.46
N VAL A 674 19.26 -11.78 -50.17
CA VAL A 674 20.23 -10.80 -49.67
C VAL A 674 21.62 -11.42 -49.72
N LEU A 675 22.54 -10.82 -50.47
CA LEU A 675 23.92 -11.30 -50.59
C LEU A 675 24.86 -10.69 -49.56
N ALA A 676 24.70 -9.40 -49.28
CA ALA A 676 25.53 -8.65 -48.35
C ALA A 676 24.82 -7.37 -47.92
N MET A 677 25.20 -6.86 -46.75
CA MET A 677 24.76 -5.56 -46.23
C MET A 677 26.00 -4.72 -45.93
N GLU A 678 26.06 -3.52 -46.51
CA GLU A 678 27.13 -2.55 -46.31
C GLU A 678 26.50 -1.25 -45.78
N GLY A 679 26.42 -1.10 -44.45
CA GLY A 679 25.64 -0.02 -43.82
C GLY A 679 24.16 -0.12 -44.19
N ASN A 680 23.58 0.96 -44.73
CA ASN A 680 22.18 0.97 -45.19
C ASN A 680 21.99 0.42 -46.62
N LYS A 681 23.05 -0.08 -47.27
CA LYS A 681 22.96 -0.61 -48.65
C LYS A 681 22.83 -2.14 -48.63
N ILE A 682 21.70 -2.63 -49.14
CA ILE A 682 21.39 -4.06 -49.23
C ILE A 682 21.65 -4.53 -50.66
N LYS A 683 22.53 -5.51 -50.85
CA LYS A 683 22.80 -6.14 -52.15
C LYS A 683 21.89 -7.35 -52.32
N LEU A 684 21.10 -7.37 -53.38
CA LEU A 684 20.13 -8.43 -53.69
C LEU A 684 20.57 -9.26 -54.90
N SER A 685 20.16 -10.53 -54.93
CA SER A 685 20.34 -11.43 -56.08
C SER A 685 19.13 -12.32 -56.34
N ARG A 686 18.61 -12.25 -57.56
CA ARG A 686 17.58 -13.15 -58.09
C ARG A 686 18.24 -14.42 -58.67
N LYS A 687 19.44 -14.28 -59.23
CA LYS A 687 20.25 -15.38 -59.75
C LYS A 687 20.57 -16.45 -58.70
N ALA A 688 20.87 -16.03 -57.47
CA ALA A 688 21.11 -16.95 -56.36
C ALA A 688 19.87 -17.82 -56.04
N VAL A 689 18.67 -17.22 -56.08
CA VAL A 689 17.39 -17.92 -55.87
C VAL A 689 17.11 -18.91 -57.00
N LEU A 690 17.31 -18.50 -58.26
CA LEU A 690 17.10 -19.34 -59.44
C LEU A 690 18.03 -20.57 -59.44
N ARG A 691 19.27 -20.41 -58.97
CA ARG A 691 20.23 -21.53 -58.81
C ARG A 691 19.79 -22.53 -57.75
N GLU A 692 19.41 -22.05 -56.56
CA GLU A 692 18.94 -22.91 -55.48
C GLU A 692 17.67 -23.69 -55.83
N GLN A 693 16.71 -23.03 -56.52
CA GLN A 693 15.51 -23.71 -57.01
C GLN A 693 15.84 -24.83 -58.01
N ARG A 694 16.80 -24.57 -58.91
CA ARG A 694 17.26 -25.55 -59.90
C ARG A 694 18.02 -26.71 -59.27
N GLU A 695 18.79 -26.47 -58.22
CA GLU A 695 19.48 -27.52 -57.45
C GLU A 695 18.51 -28.39 -56.65
N LYS A 696 17.49 -27.79 -56.01
CA LYS A 696 16.41 -28.53 -55.33
C LYS A 696 15.58 -29.38 -56.30
N LEU A 697 15.27 -28.86 -57.50
CA LEU A 697 14.58 -29.62 -58.55
C LEU A 697 15.41 -30.82 -59.05
N LYS A 698 16.75 -30.68 -59.14
CA LYS A 698 17.65 -31.79 -59.49
C LYS A 698 17.77 -32.86 -58.40
N GLN A 699 17.63 -32.49 -57.13
CA GLN A 699 17.61 -33.45 -56.01
C GLN A 699 16.27 -34.20 -55.90
N HIS A 700 15.13 -33.54 -56.16
CA HIS A 700 13.81 -34.19 -56.16
C HIS A 700 13.56 -35.12 -57.36
N SER A 701 14.29 -34.98 -58.46
CA SER A 701 14.26 -35.95 -59.57
C SER A 701 15.23 -37.13 -59.41
N LYS A 702 15.95 -37.22 -58.28
CA LYS A 702 16.89 -38.32 -57.96
C LYS A 702 16.45 -39.22 -56.80
N ASN A 703 15.38 -38.87 -56.10
CA ASN A 703 14.58 -39.78 -55.27
C ASN A 703 13.31 -40.15 -56.04
#